data_AF-A0A2P8G5F9-F1
#
_entry.id   AF-A0A2P8G5F9-F1
#
_cell.length_a   1.000
_cell.length_b   1.000
_cell.length_c   1.000
_cell.angle_alpha   90.00
_cell.angle_beta   90.00
_cell.angle_gamma   90.00
#
_symmetry.space_group_name_H-M   'P 1'
#
loop_
_entity.id
_entity.type
_entity.pdbx_description
1 polymer ?
#
loop_
_entity_poly.entity_id
_entity_poly.type
_entity_poly.pdbx_seq_one_letter_code
_entity_poly.pdbx_strand_id
1 'polypeptide(L)'
;MQATAVPTTDVSIQTHDLSSETIPDEPGPVIQRQALTKIIGEWNASEYEIDDVIIGGRTVSPFSNTMGAHSTAWVAHIDAVRRHLVGTTLSQGITWLLDTINEDLDSPLRKLDGYIAKEQWQKLDYAAFQLTVSRDDLQKAAANITAQNYSNALQVLRIAINAYLTYVNLLPMSTVAGGDPSGHGEGVARGEINYFEFAASQKFQKNEETPSGNNRLESYTPLDDEALKHENFTGMDTELRKLLKGELQNEELEVYKKTVRGTLWTMFAAETPEVFAQGNQHTQKKEVREEIWALSLQNFLRTIRVAYPFAYDFSQMHDTALLTTDVTLKAPALNAAHIVKLVNGEEKFTNIAGTYTFKDANDKVKVESELGGSDKLDESSVRGGAFGYSDIAGGGSGFQATILLNNRDDIGDIITTGRTKSPFSGTMGAHTTAWAVHQDAVINSLRGLPLSTALLQLSLMTQEAMKSPQLEFAGVIDEKHQIFLVGAFNNAKKFTGMVGEVFKQDIAKKTAFLEVFIAVYLHLLNVTPLATISKGGVPGGRQEGMHRQFLKKYETDGDAVFSPDQLAGKENIITDHLIGMFDASGLAHFPPSLGQREKTTISEYVEGGFDEEHELWNFIKDRGTDKANQKKKKYALDQFLHTTAEAYPRSLKNSNVVKALSVKYDISLQSPERPRNIIGQQVMVIGNKQDQNAQLYKGYAGTIKQINAYGISVSLDAIFKTIVLQPESIKFVLR
;
A
#
# COMPACT_ATOMS: atom_id res chain seq x y z
N MET A 1 -56.27 -19.32 -23.81
CA MET A 1 -55.37 -20.22 -23.06
C MET A 1 -54.90 -21.32 -24.00
N GLN A 2 -53.66 -21.25 -24.47
CA GLN A 2 -52.85 -22.41 -24.88
C GLN A 2 -51.44 -21.90 -25.16
N ALA A 3 -50.47 -22.39 -24.38
CA ALA A 3 -49.06 -22.07 -24.51
C ALA A 3 -48.43 -23.04 -25.51
N THR A 4 -47.64 -22.52 -26.46
CA THR A 4 -46.82 -23.29 -27.38
C THR A 4 -45.34 -23.19 -26.96
N ALA A 5 -44.71 -24.35 -26.81
CA ALA A 5 -43.31 -24.51 -26.44
C ALA A 5 -42.36 -24.28 -27.64
N VAL A 6 -41.17 -23.77 -27.36
CA VAL A 6 -40.06 -23.56 -28.31
C VAL A 6 -39.01 -24.67 -28.14
N PRO A 7 -38.44 -25.23 -29.22
CA PRO A 7 -37.51 -26.36 -29.16
C PRO A 7 -36.06 -25.93 -28.92
N THR A 8 -35.30 -26.74 -28.17
CA THR A 8 -33.85 -26.62 -27.97
C THR A 8 -33.11 -27.38 -29.07
N THR A 9 -32.24 -26.70 -29.81
CA THR A 9 -31.25 -27.34 -30.71
C THR A 9 -29.87 -27.33 -30.10
N ASP A 10 -29.29 -28.54 -29.99
CA ASP A 10 -27.89 -28.83 -29.68
C ASP A 10 -26.93 -28.19 -30.69
N VAL A 11 -25.84 -27.59 -30.19
CA VAL A 11 -24.67 -27.22 -30.99
C VAL A 11 -23.45 -27.88 -30.38
N SER A 12 -22.93 -28.90 -31.06
CA SER A 12 -21.67 -29.57 -30.74
C SER A 12 -20.48 -28.65 -31.04
N ILE A 13 -19.62 -28.40 -30.05
CA ILE A 13 -18.34 -27.71 -30.23
C ILE A 13 -17.29 -28.77 -30.59
N GLN A 14 -16.77 -28.70 -31.82
CA GLN A 14 -15.56 -29.42 -32.21
C GLN A 14 -14.34 -28.73 -31.57
N THR A 15 -13.60 -29.47 -30.76
CA THR A 15 -12.31 -29.07 -30.20
C THR A 15 -11.22 -29.26 -31.25
N HIS A 16 -10.57 -28.17 -31.66
CA HIS A 16 -9.33 -28.23 -32.43
C HIS A 16 -8.15 -28.57 -31.51
N ASP A 17 -7.38 -29.59 -31.91
CA ASP A 17 -6.15 -30.06 -31.27
C ASP A 17 -4.99 -29.08 -31.55
N LEU A 18 -4.35 -28.58 -30.49
CA LEU A 18 -3.20 -27.66 -30.51
C LEU A 18 -1.98 -28.26 -29.76
N SER A 19 -1.76 -29.58 -29.88
CA SER A 19 -0.70 -30.29 -29.15
C SER A 19 0.72 -30.17 -29.73
N SER A 20 1.07 -29.12 -30.49
CA SER A 20 2.45 -29.00 -31.01
C SER A 20 3.01 -27.58 -31.13
N GLU A 21 3.12 -26.83 -30.04
CA GLU A 21 4.10 -25.73 -29.97
C GLU A 21 4.78 -25.71 -28.59
N THR A 22 6.12 -25.81 -28.62
CA THR A 22 7.01 -25.71 -27.46
C THR A 22 6.88 -24.33 -26.81
N ILE A 23 6.38 -24.29 -25.57
CA ILE A 23 6.22 -23.07 -24.76
C ILE A 23 7.59 -22.63 -24.22
N PRO A 24 8.08 -21.41 -24.49
CA PRO A 24 9.25 -20.85 -23.82
C PRO A 24 8.92 -20.44 -22.38
N ASP A 25 9.91 -20.51 -21.49
CA ASP A 25 9.84 -20.14 -20.07
C ASP A 25 9.17 -18.76 -19.83
N GLU A 26 7.88 -18.74 -19.45
CA GLU A 26 7.17 -17.51 -19.10
C GLU A 26 7.32 -17.15 -17.61
N PRO A 27 7.59 -15.87 -17.27
CA PRO A 27 7.55 -15.38 -15.89
C PRO A 27 6.11 -15.36 -15.36
N GLY A 28 5.90 -16.02 -14.23
CA GLY A 28 4.57 -16.23 -13.63
C GLY A 28 3.80 -14.96 -13.23
N PRO A 29 2.47 -15.06 -13.03
CA PRO A 29 1.57 -13.94 -12.78
C PRO A 29 1.81 -13.21 -11.45
N VAL A 30 2.28 -11.96 -11.56
CA VAL A 30 2.39 -11.02 -10.45
C VAL A 30 0.99 -10.58 -9.96
N ILE A 31 0.47 -11.21 -8.90
CA ILE A 31 -0.71 -10.66 -8.21
C ILE A 31 -0.32 -9.38 -7.48
N GLN A 32 -0.94 -8.30 -7.92
CA GLN A 32 -0.71 -6.94 -7.49
C GLN A 32 -1.58 -6.57 -6.29
N ARG A 33 -1.09 -5.70 -5.40
CA ARG A 33 -1.90 -5.11 -4.32
C ARG A 33 -3.03 -4.26 -4.98
N GLN A 34 -4.08 -3.88 -4.25
CA GLN A 34 -5.00 -2.82 -4.68
C GLN A 34 -4.43 -1.45 -4.27
N ALA A 35 -4.89 -0.33 -4.85
CA ALA A 35 -4.57 1.01 -4.32
C ALA A 35 -5.29 1.20 -2.99
N LEU A 36 -4.62 1.86 -2.03
CA LEU A 36 -4.96 1.81 -0.61
C LEU A 36 -5.00 3.20 -0.05
N THR A 37 -6.18 3.69 0.29
CA THR A 37 -6.32 5.05 0.77
C THR A 37 -6.61 5.10 2.27
N LYS A 38 -5.75 5.81 3.00
CA LYS A 38 -6.00 6.26 4.38
C LYS A 38 -6.22 7.76 4.36
N ILE A 39 -7.25 8.20 5.07
CA ILE A 39 -7.57 9.61 5.27
C ILE A 39 -7.40 9.88 6.76
N ILE A 40 -6.57 10.86 7.08
CA ILE A 40 -6.32 11.41 8.41
C ILE A 40 -6.98 12.77 8.45
N GLY A 41 -7.58 13.09 9.59
CA GLY A 41 -8.34 14.31 9.77
C GLY A 41 -9.04 14.33 11.11
N GLU A 42 -9.63 15.47 11.43
CA GLU A 42 -10.41 15.66 12.65
C GLU A 42 -11.75 16.34 12.38
N TRP A 43 -12.72 16.05 13.23
CA TRP A 43 -14.00 16.76 13.21
C TRP A 43 -13.83 18.08 13.96
N ASN A 44 -13.90 19.20 13.24
CA ASN A 44 -13.87 20.54 13.82
C ASN A 44 -15.29 21.02 14.21
N ALA A 45 -15.47 22.29 14.57
CA ALA A 45 -16.73 22.82 15.09
C ALA A 45 -17.97 22.56 14.20
N SER A 46 -17.81 22.31 12.90
CA SER A 46 -18.93 22.06 11.98
C SER A 46 -18.69 20.96 10.94
N GLU A 47 -17.46 20.66 10.55
CA GLU A 47 -17.15 19.69 9.48
C GLU A 47 -15.91 18.85 9.81
N TYR A 48 -15.71 17.75 9.06
CA TYR A 48 -14.47 16.97 9.14
C TYR A 48 -13.43 17.57 8.21
N GLU A 49 -12.29 18.01 8.72
CA GLU A 49 -11.16 18.49 7.91
C GLU A 49 -10.18 17.34 7.64
N ILE A 50 -9.71 17.26 6.39
CA ILE A 50 -8.76 16.23 5.97
C ILE A 50 -7.34 16.80 6.13
N ASP A 51 -6.59 16.29 7.10
CA ASP A 51 -5.21 16.71 7.37
C ASP A 51 -4.20 16.02 6.45
N ASP A 52 -4.46 14.76 6.10
CA ASP A 52 -3.56 13.98 5.27
C ASP A 52 -4.30 12.88 4.52
N VAL A 53 -3.82 12.54 3.32
CA VAL A 53 -4.26 11.39 2.55
C VAL A 53 -3.05 10.57 2.17
N ILE A 54 -3.01 9.32 2.63
CA ILE A 54 -1.92 8.41 2.34
C ILE A 54 -2.44 7.32 1.42
N ILE A 55 -1.88 7.30 0.21
CA ILE A 55 -2.22 6.30 -0.79
C ILE A 55 -1.02 5.37 -0.99
N GLY A 56 -1.21 4.09 -0.69
CA GLY A 56 -0.20 3.06 -0.90
C GLY A 56 -0.67 1.94 -1.81
N GLY A 57 0.24 1.00 -2.08
CA GLY A 57 -0.05 -0.11 -3.00
C GLY A 57 0.02 0.32 -4.47
N ARG A 58 -0.46 -0.57 -5.34
CA ARG A 58 -0.64 -0.32 -6.77
C ARG A 58 -2.03 -0.84 -7.14
N THR A 59 -2.60 -0.54 -8.29
CA THR A 59 -3.95 -1.01 -8.67
C THR A 59 -3.90 -2.39 -9.33
N VAL A 60 -5.01 -2.91 -9.85
CA VAL A 60 -4.99 -4.15 -10.65
C VAL A 60 -4.14 -3.95 -11.91
N SER A 61 -3.27 -4.93 -12.21
CA SER A 61 -2.48 -4.92 -13.43
C SER A 61 -3.37 -5.04 -14.69
N PRO A 62 -3.17 -4.16 -15.69
CA PRO A 62 -3.73 -4.35 -17.03
C PRO A 62 -3.25 -5.65 -17.68
N PHE A 63 -1.99 -6.04 -17.47
CA PHE A 63 -1.30 -7.13 -18.19
C PHE A 63 -1.08 -8.42 -17.37
N SER A 64 -1.83 -8.62 -16.28
CA SER A 64 -1.82 -9.82 -15.40
C SER A 64 -0.49 -10.10 -14.66
N ASN A 65 0.66 -10.07 -15.34
CA ASN A 65 1.96 -10.47 -14.81
C ASN A 65 2.94 -9.29 -14.66
N THR A 66 2.62 -8.14 -15.24
CA THR A 66 3.46 -6.94 -15.18
C THR A 66 2.57 -5.70 -15.12
N MET A 67 3.10 -4.58 -14.62
CA MET A 67 2.37 -3.31 -14.70
C MET A 67 2.41 -2.67 -16.08
N GLY A 68 3.30 -3.15 -16.96
CA GLY A 68 3.67 -2.41 -18.14
C GLY A 68 4.46 -1.15 -17.78
N ALA A 69 4.71 -0.34 -18.79
CA ALA A 69 5.30 0.99 -18.62
C ALA A 69 4.18 2.03 -18.52
N HIS A 70 4.23 2.85 -17.48
CA HIS A 70 3.28 3.95 -17.30
C HIS A 70 3.64 5.11 -18.22
N SER A 71 2.68 5.66 -18.97
CA SER A 71 2.93 6.87 -19.77
C SER A 71 3.11 8.11 -18.90
N THR A 72 2.32 8.20 -17.83
CA THR A 72 2.44 9.18 -16.76
C THR A 72 2.80 8.45 -15.48
N ALA A 73 3.83 8.90 -14.77
CA ALA A 73 4.29 8.26 -13.55
C ALA A 73 3.12 7.98 -12.59
N TRP A 74 3.00 6.73 -12.12
CA TRP A 74 1.90 6.30 -11.25
C TRP A 74 1.70 7.22 -10.03
N VAL A 75 2.82 7.76 -9.53
CA VAL A 75 2.80 8.62 -8.37
C VAL A 75 2.18 10.01 -8.62
N ALA A 76 2.19 10.50 -9.86
CA ALA A 76 1.48 11.73 -10.22
C ALA A 76 -0.04 11.57 -10.11
N HIS A 77 -0.59 10.41 -10.51
CA HIS A 77 -2.01 10.11 -10.30
C HIS A 77 -2.38 10.03 -8.81
N ILE A 78 -1.49 9.47 -7.98
CA ILE A 78 -1.66 9.46 -6.53
C ILE A 78 -1.67 10.89 -5.97
N ASP A 79 -0.68 11.70 -6.35
CA ASP A 79 -0.52 13.04 -5.80
C ASP A 79 -1.62 14.00 -6.27
N ALA A 80 -2.17 13.80 -7.48
CA ALA A 80 -3.38 14.47 -7.97
C ALA A 80 -4.57 14.28 -7.01
N VAL A 81 -4.83 13.04 -6.58
CA VAL A 81 -5.91 12.79 -5.60
C VAL A 81 -5.57 13.40 -4.24
N ARG A 82 -4.33 13.23 -3.77
CA ARG A 82 -3.94 13.65 -2.41
C ARG A 82 -4.05 15.16 -2.23
N ARG A 83 -3.48 15.95 -3.13
CA ARG A 83 -3.44 17.41 -2.98
C ARG A 83 -4.81 18.05 -3.01
N HIS A 84 -5.75 17.42 -3.69
CA HIS A 84 -7.13 17.89 -3.75
C HIS A 84 -7.98 17.50 -2.55
N LEU A 85 -7.54 16.53 -1.76
CA LEU A 85 -8.24 16.13 -0.55
C LEU A 85 -7.63 16.78 0.69
N VAL A 86 -6.31 16.90 0.75
CA VAL A 86 -5.63 17.50 1.91
C VAL A 86 -6.01 18.97 2.07
N GLY A 87 -6.26 19.38 3.31
CA GLY A 87 -6.73 20.71 3.72
C GLY A 87 -8.12 21.09 3.24
N THR A 88 -8.88 20.14 2.70
CA THR A 88 -10.30 20.34 2.38
C THR A 88 -11.18 19.77 3.47
N THR A 89 -12.42 20.24 3.55
CA THR A 89 -13.42 19.52 4.33
C THR A 89 -13.86 18.26 3.61
N LEU A 90 -14.34 17.27 4.35
CA LEU A 90 -14.80 16.00 3.79
C LEU A 90 -15.84 16.20 2.68
N SER A 91 -16.75 17.15 2.86
CA SER A 91 -17.76 17.50 1.84
C SER A 91 -17.11 18.03 0.57
N GLN A 92 -16.16 18.97 0.69
CA GLN A 92 -15.44 19.55 -0.44
C GLN A 92 -14.62 18.50 -1.20
N GLY A 93 -13.86 17.68 -0.48
CA GLY A 93 -13.06 16.60 -1.06
C GLY A 93 -13.92 15.56 -1.79
N ILE A 94 -15.12 15.26 -1.26
CA ILE A 94 -16.08 14.37 -1.94
C ILE A 94 -16.62 15.01 -3.21
N THR A 95 -17.04 16.28 -3.18
CA THR A 95 -17.52 16.99 -4.36
C THR A 95 -16.47 16.98 -5.47
N TRP A 96 -15.22 17.34 -5.15
CA TRP A 96 -14.14 17.32 -6.12
C TRP A 96 -13.92 15.94 -6.74
N LEU A 97 -13.92 14.88 -5.92
CA LEU A 97 -13.72 13.52 -6.43
C LEU A 97 -14.89 13.09 -7.32
N LEU A 98 -16.13 13.42 -6.96
CA LEU A 98 -17.30 13.11 -7.79
C LEU A 98 -17.22 13.79 -9.16
N ASP A 99 -16.82 15.06 -9.19
CA ASP A 99 -16.65 15.82 -10.44
C ASP A 99 -15.53 15.20 -11.29
N THR A 100 -14.39 14.89 -10.68
CA THR A 100 -13.24 14.23 -11.34
C THR A 100 -13.62 12.87 -11.92
N ILE A 101 -14.39 12.07 -11.17
CA ILE A 101 -14.88 10.76 -11.64
C ILE A 101 -15.78 10.93 -12.86
N ASN A 102 -16.71 11.91 -12.83
CA ASN A 102 -17.61 12.14 -13.94
C ASN A 102 -16.85 12.57 -15.20
N GLU A 103 -15.84 13.43 -15.06
CA GLU A 103 -14.97 13.82 -16.19
C GLU A 103 -14.18 12.63 -16.75
N ASP A 104 -13.59 11.79 -15.90
CA ASP A 104 -12.70 10.72 -16.35
C ASP A 104 -13.43 9.48 -16.88
N LEU A 105 -14.68 9.26 -16.46
CA LEU A 105 -15.55 8.26 -17.10
C LEU A 105 -15.72 8.56 -18.60
N ASP A 106 -15.65 9.84 -18.99
CA ASP A 106 -15.67 10.33 -20.37
C ASP A 106 -14.26 10.65 -20.92
N SER A 107 -13.21 10.09 -20.33
CA SER A 107 -11.81 10.35 -20.71
C SER A 107 -11.57 10.19 -22.23
N PRO A 108 -10.87 11.13 -22.87
CA PRO A 108 -10.48 11.01 -24.29
C PRO A 108 -9.70 9.73 -24.62
N LEU A 109 -9.01 9.13 -23.64
CA LEU A 109 -8.27 7.88 -23.80
C LEU A 109 -9.18 6.69 -24.15
N ARG A 110 -10.48 6.75 -23.81
CA ARG A 110 -11.47 5.71 -24.16
C ARG A 110 -11.67 5.53 -25.66
N LYS A 111 -11.26 6.51 -26.48
CA LYS A 111 -11.22 6.37 -27.95
C LYS A 111 -10.27 5.28 -28.43
N LEU A 112 -9.31 4.90 -27.58
CA LEU A 112 -8.33 3.86 -27.89
C LEU A 112 -8.77 2.47 -27.41
N ASP A 113 -9.99 2.32 -26.86
CA ASP A 113 -10.54 1.04 -26.39
C ASP A 113 -10.51 -0.05 -27.48
N GLY A 114 -10.66 0.34 -28.76
CA GLY A 114 -10.61 -0.57 -29.90
C GLY A 114 -9.21 -1.14 -30.22
N TYR A 115 -8.15 -0.65 -29.56
CA TYR A 115 -6.76 -1.04 -29.82
C TYR A 115 -6.11 -1.81 -28.66
N ILE A 116 -6.81 -1.97 -27.54
CA ILE A 116 -6.33 -2.79 -26.43
C ILE A 116 -6.81 -4.25 -26.56
N ALA A 117 -6.11 -5.17 -25.91
CA ALA A 117 -6.50 -6.57 -25.89
C ALA A 117 -7.86 -6.78 -25.20
N LYS A 118 -8.60 -7.82 -25.61
CA LYS A 118 -9.94 -8.13 -25.08
C LYS A 118 -9.93 -8.30 -23.56
N GLU A 119 -8.90 -8.94 -23.01
CA GLU A 119 -8.74 -9.17 -21.58
C GLU A 119 -8.52 -7.84 -20.82
N GLN A 120 -7.74 -6.92 -21.40
CA GLN A 120 -7.54 -5.59 -20.83
C GLN A 120 -8.83 -4.77 -20.87
N TRP A 121 -9.57 -4.85 -21.98
CA TRP A 121 -10.86 -4.18 -22.13
C TRP A 121 -11.88 -4.68 -21.09
N GLN A 122 -11.97 -6.00 -20.86
CA GLN A 122 -12.86 -6.56 -19.83
C GLN A 122 -12.52 -6.06 -18.42
N LYS A 123 -11.22 -5.92 -18.10
CA LYS A 123 -10.78 -5.35 -16.83
C LYS A 123 -11.18 -3.87 -16.72
N LEU A 124 -10.99 -3.09 -17.79
CA LEU A 124 -11.36 -1.68 -17.85
C LEU A 124 -12.88 -1.49 -17.71
N ASP A 125 -13.69 -2.29 -18.40
CA ASP A 125 -15.16 -2.21 -18.31
C ASP A 125 -15.66 -2.56 -16.91
N TYR A 126 -15.10 -3.62 -16.30
CA TYR A 126 -15.38 -3.94 -14.90
C TYR A 126 -14.96 -2.82 -13.95
N ALA A 127 -13.78 -2.20 -14.16
CA ALA A 127 -13.33 -1.07 -13.34
C ALA A 127 -14.24 0.16 -13.51
N ALA A 128 -14.72 0.45 -14.73
CA ALA A 128 -15.68 1.52 -14.99
C ALA A 128 -17.02 1.28 -14.29
N PHE A 129 -17.49 0.03 -14.29
CA PHE A 129 -18.68 -0.37 -13.52
C PHE A 129 -18.47 -0.17 -12.01
N GLN A 130 -17.36 -0.67 -11.46
CA GLN A 130 -17.04 -0.49 -10.03
C GLN A 130 -16.90 0.98 -9.65
N LEU A 131 -16.32 1.80 -10.53
CA LEU A 131 -16.20 3.24 -10.34
C LEU A 131 -17.58 3.91 -10.32
N THR A 132 -18.47 3.54 -11.23
CA THR A 132 -19.86 4.04 -11.27
C THR A 132 -20.61 3.70 -9.99
N VAL A 133 -20.53 2.44 -9.54
CA VAL A 133 -21.15 2.00 -8.27
C VAL A 133 -20.58 2.80 -7.09
N SER A 134 -19.25 2.93 -7.02
CA SER A 134 -18.58 3.65 -5.93
C SER A 134 -18.93 5.14 -5.93
N ARG A 135 -19.06 5.76 -7.11
CA ARG A 135 -19.52 7.15 -7.27
C ARG A 135 -20.94 7.32 -6.73
N ASP A 136 -21.86 6.45 -7.13
CA ASP A 136 -23.26 6.53 -6.70
C ASP A 136 -23.40 6.34 -5.19
N ASP A 137 -22.61 5.44 -4.60
CA ASP A 137 -22.58 5.23 -3.16
C ASP A 137 -21.93 6.42 -2.42
N LEU A 138 -20.88 7.01 -3.00
CA LEU A 138 -20.26 8.23 -2.47
C LEU A 138 -21.22 9.41 -2.48
N GLN A 139 -21.98 9.58 -3.57
CA GLN A 139 -22.99 10.64 -3.67
C GLN A 139 -24.09 10.48 -2.63
N LYS A 140 -24.55 9.24 -2.36
CA LYS A 140 -25.51 8.96 -1.27
C LYS A 140 -24.91 9.26 0.09
N ALA A 141 -23.65 8.87 0.33
CA ALA A 141 -22.96 9.14 1.60
C ALA A 141 -22.73 10.63 1.84
N ALA A 142 -22.50 11.41 0.78
CA ALA A 142 -22.30 12.86 0.83
C ALA A 142 -23.55 13.63 1.25
N ALA A 143 -24.75 13.11 0.96
CA ALA A 143 -25.99 13.85 1.13
C ALA A 143 -26.32 14.24 2.59
N ASN A 144 -25.76 13.54 3.58
CA ASN A 144 -26.08 13.76 5.00
C ASN A 144 -24.86 13.53 5.91
N ILE A 145 -23.74 14.20 5.68
CA ILE A 145 -22.56 14.09 6.56
C ILE A 145 -22.82 14.82 7.88
N THR A 146 -22.64 14.13 9.00
CA THR A 146 -22.76 14.64 10.36
C THR A 146 -21.64 14.11 11.25
N ALA A 147 -21.44 14.72 12.41
CA ALA A 147 -20.47 14.27 13.42
C ALA A 147 -20.70 12.81 13.87
N GLN A 148 -21.92 12.28 13.72
CA GLN A 148 -22.26 10.92 14.12
C GLN A 148 -22.06 9.89 13.01
N ASN A 149 -21.98 10.28 11.74
CA ASN A 149 -21.93 9.34 10.62
C ASN A 149 -20.78 9.58 9.61
N TYR A 150 -19.92 10.57 9.85
CA TYR A 150 -18.80 10.90 8.96
C TYR A 150 -17.86 9.71 8.69
N SER A 151 -17.74 8.77 9.63
CA SER A 151 -16.91 7.57 9.46
C SER A 151 -17.36 6.71 8.29
N ASN A 152 -18.67 6.63 8.04
CA ASN A 152 -19.22 5.94 6.86
C ASN A 152 -18.85 6.69 5.58
N ALA A 153 -19.00 8.01 5.55
CA ALA A 153 -18.61 8.84 4.40
C ALA A 153 -17.11 8.72 4.09
N LEU A 154 -16.24 8.71 5.12
CA LEU A 154 -14.81 8.46 4.97
C LEU A 154 -14.52 7.08 4.38
N GLN A 155 -15.21 6.05 4.83
CA GLN A 155 -15.03 4.70 4.30
C GLN A 155 -15.43 4.61 2.82
N VAL A 156 -16.57 5.18 2.45
CA VAL A 156 -17.04 5.21 1.07
C VAL A 156 -16.12 6.05 0.18
N LEU A 157 -15.60 7.17 0.69
CA LEU A 157 -14.60 7.99 -0.01
C LEU A 157 -13.32 7.20 -0.29
N ARG A 158 -12.80 6.44 0.68
CA ARG A 158 -11.63 5.58 0.48
C ARG A 158 -11.87 4.52 -0.60
N ILE A 159 -13.05 3.90 -0.62
CA ILE A 159 -13.43 2.92 -1.65
C ILE A 159 -13.49 3.59 -3.03
N ALA A 160 -14.12 4.76 -3.13
CA ALA A 160 -14.22 5.51 -4.38
C ALA A 160 -12.85 5.93 -4.94
N ILE A 161 -11.92 6.39 -4.08
CA ILE A 161 -10.54 6.71 -4.49
C ILE A 161 -9.84 5.48 -5.06
N ASN A 162 -9.96 4.33 -4.40
CA ASN A 162 -9.33 3.09 -4.87
C ASN A 162 -9.92 2.63 -6.21
N ALA A 163 -11.24 2.77 -6.40
CA ALA A 163 -11.92 2.46 -7.65
C ALA A 163 -11.49 3.42 -8.77
N TYR A 164 -11.41 4.71 -8.48
CA TYR A 164 -10.98 5.76 -9.40
C TYR A 164 -9.55 5.52 -9.89
N LEU A 165 -8.61 5.33 -8.96
CA LEU A 165 -7.22 5.02 -9.28
C LEU A 165 -7.09 3.74 -10.10
N THR A 166 -7.91 2.72 -9.81
CA THR A 166 -7.93 1.47 -10.59
C THR A 166 -8.39 1.70 -12.01
N TYR A 167 -9.44 2.47 -12.20
CA TYR A 167 -9.95 2.84 -13.51
C TYR A 167 -8.93 3.63 -14.32
N VAL A 168 -8.33 4.68 -13.76
CA VAL A 168 -7.32 5.51 -14.44
C VAL A 168 -6.10 4.68 -14.86
N ASN A 169 -5.67 3.72 -14.03
CA ASN A 169 -4.56 2.83 -14.38
C ASN A 169 -4.88 1.88 -15.55
N LEU A 170 -6.16 1.57 -15.78
CA LEU A 170 -6.61 0.66 -16.84
C LEU A 170 -7.01 1.38 -18.12
N LEU A 171 -7.11 2.71 -18.11
CA LEU A 171 -7.35 3.49 -19.32
C LEU A 171 -6.29 3.15 -20.38
N PRO A 172 -6.68 3.11 -21.67
CA PRO A 172 -5.70 2.98 -22.75
C PRO A 172 -4.61 4.04 -22.62
N MET A 173 -3.37 3.71 -23.00
CA MET A 173 -2.19 4.56 -22.83
C MET A 173 -1.74 4.88 -21.40
N SER A 174 -2.55 4.72 -20.34
CA SER A 174 -2.06 4.91 -18.96
C SER A 174 -0.91 3.95 -18.65
N THR A 175 -0.99 2.74 -19.19
CA THR A 175 0.06 1.72 -19.16
C THR A 175 0.14 1.01 -20.50
N VAL A 176 1.35 0.71 -20.97
CA VAL A 176 1.59 0.01 -22.24
C VAL A 176 2.38 -1.28 -22.04
N ALA A 177 2.06 -2.31 -22.81
CA ALA A 177 2.82 -3.55 -22.84
C ALA A 177 4.11 -3.35 -23.66
N GLY A 178 5.24 -3.86 -23.17
CA GLY A 178 6.52 -3.83 -23.89
C GLY A 178 7.33 -2.53 -23.79
N GLY A 179 6.85 -1.52 -23.06
CA GLY A 179 7.67 -0.34 -22.71
C GLY A 179 8.66 -0.66 -21.59
N ASP A 180 9.58 0.27 -21.30
CA ASP A 180 10.56 0.10 -20.23
C ASP A 180 9.92 0.34 -18.84
N PRO A 181 9.82 -0.69 -17.98
CA PRO A 181 9.27 -0.55 -16.63
C PRO A 181 10.31 -0.13 -15.59
N SER A 182 11.58 0.07 -15.98
CA SER A 182 12.66 0.46 -15.08
C SER A 182 12.52 1.95 -14.74
N GLY A 183 11.87 2.24 -13.61
CA GLY A 183 11.50 3.61 -13.22
C GLY A 183 12.62 4.64 -13.46
N HIS A 184 12.28 5.71 -14.16
CA HIS A 184 13.22 6.66 -14.76
C HIS A 184 13.65 7.78 -13.80
N GLY A 185 13.74 7.47 -12.51
CA GLY A 185 14.00 8.46 -11.46
C GLY A 185 12.77 9.26 -11.03
N GLU A 186 11.55 8.81 -11.36
CA GLU A 186 10.32 9.54 -11.03
C GLU A 186 10.16 9.81 -9.53
N GLY A 187 10.70 8.91 -8.68
CA GLY A 187 10.70 9.08 -7.23
C GLY A 187 11.59 10.24 -6.74
N VAL A 188 12.73 10.47 -7.40
CA VAL A 188 13.61 11.60 -7.11
C VAL A 188 12.94 12.89 -7.57
N ALA A 189 12.44 12.90 -8.81
CA ALA A 189 11.72 14.04 -9.37
C ALA A 189 10.51 14.44 -8.53
N ARG A 190 9.72 13.46 -8.08
CA ARG A 190 8.62 13.70 -7.14
C ARG A 190 9.11 14.34 -5.85
N GLY A 191 10.22 13.86 -5.28
CA GLY A 191 10.77 14.42 -4.05
C GLY A 191 11.09 15.91 -4.19
N GLU A 192 11.78 16.28 -5.26
CA GLU A 192 12.14 17.67 -5.59
C GLU A 192 10.88 18.54 -5.79
N ILE A 193 9.93 18.08 -6.60
CA ILE A 193 8.71 18.84 -6.87
C ILE A 193 7.83 18.94 -5.61
N ASN A 194 7.78 17.92 -4.76
CA ASN A 194 7.01 17.99 -3.51
C ASN A 194 7.54 19.07 -2.56
N TYR A 195 8.86 19.25 -2.47
CA TYR A 195 9.43 20.36 -1.71
C TYR A 195 9.06 21.72 -2.31
N PHE A 196 9.04 21.84 -3.64
CA PHE A 196 8.58 23.04 -4.33
C PHE A 196 7.11 23.35 -4.00
N GLU A 197 6.22 22.38 -4.15
CA GLU A 197 4.78 22.49 -3.85
C GLU A 197 4.53 22.84 -2.38
N PHE A 198 5.28 22.23 -1.47
CA PHE A 198 5.24 22.57 -0.04
C PHE A 198 5.62 24.04 0.20
N ALA A 199 6.74 24.48 -0.37
CA ALA A 199 7.23 25.82 -0.18
C ALA A 199 6.28 26.88 -0.74
N ALA A 200 5.70 26.60 -1.91
CA ALA A 200 4.70 27.44 -2.54
C ALA A 200 3.42 27.52 -1.69
N SER A 201 2.82 26.38 -1.31
CA SER A 201 1.56 26.33 -0.54
C SER A 201 1.62 27.08 0.80
N GLN A 202 2.71 26.93 1.56
CA GLN A 202 2.90 27.60 2.86
C GLN A 202 2.89 29.13 2.75
N LYS A 203 3.28 29.69 1.59
CA LYS A 203 3.25 31.13 1.34
C LYS A 203 1.86 31.62 0.90
N PHE A 204 1.10 30.81 0.18
CA PHE A 204 -0.26 31.16 -0.24
C PHE A 204 -1.27 31.11 0.90
N GLN A 205 -1.13 30.22 1.88
CA GLN A 205 -2.00 30.20 3.06
C GLN A 205 -1.88 31.47 3.93
N LYS A 206 -0.79 32.24 3.80
CA LYS A 206 -0.56 33.49 4.56
C LYS A 206 -1.08 34.76 3.87
N ASN A 207 -1.35 34.71 2.57
CA ASN A 207 -1.92 35.83 1.82
C ASN A 207 -3.32 35.42 1.35
N GLU A 208 -4.38 35.98 1.95
CA GLU A 208 -5.80 35.63 1.73
C GLU A 208 -6.32 35.79 0.28
N GLU A 209 -5.46 36.06 -0.70
CA GLU A 209 -5.82 36.19 -2.10
C GLU A 209 -5.45 34.96 -2.93
N THR A 210 -6.51 34.32 -3.38
CA THR A 210 -6.62 33.39 -4.48
C THR A 210 -5.66 33.63 -5.68
N PRO A 211 -5.05 32.59 -6.27
CA PRO A 211 -4.28 32.72 -7.51
C PRO A 211 -5.21 32.91 -8.73
N SER A 212 -5.11 34.04 -9.41
CA SER A 212 -5.47 34.18 -10.82
C SER A 212 -4.39 35.03 -11.50
N GLY A 213 -3.41 34.38 -12.12
CA GLY A 213 -2.37 35.08 -12.90
C GLY A 213 -1.02 34.36 -12.98
N ASN A 214 -0.45 34.33 -14.19
CA ASN A 214 0.63 33.42 -14.61
C ASN A 214 2.04 33.73 -14.06
N ASN A 215 2.25 34.73 -13.20
CA ASN A 215 3.61 35.25 -12.88
C ASN A 215 3.87 35.61 -11.38
N ARG A 216 3.15 35.06 -10.39
CA ARG A 216 3.22 35.62 -9.02
C ARG A 216 4.37 35.13 -8.11
N LEU A 217 5.08 34.03 -8.43
CA LEU A 217 6.26 33.56 -7.67
C LEU A 217 7.41 34.56 -7.56
N GLU A 218 7.48 35.48 -8.53
CA GLU A 218 8.54 36.47 -8.69
C GLU A 218 8.30 37.76 -7.90
N SER A 219 7.08 37.95 -7.38
CA SER A 219 6.64 39.20 -6.71
C SER A 219 6.53 39.08 -5.18
N TYR A 220 7.09 38.04 -4.57
CA TYR A 220 6.83 37.68 -3.16
C TYR A 220 7.80 38.26 -2.14
N THR A 221 7.29 38.40 -0.90
CA THR A 221 8.09 38.69 0.29
C THR A 221 9.03 37.51 0.61
N PRO A 222 10.35 37.76 0.71
CA PRO A 222 11.35 36.78 1.14
C PRO A 222 11.04 36.12 2.49
N LEU A 223 11.38 34.82 2.64
CA LEU A 223 11.50 34.18 3.96
C LEU A 223 12.87 34.49 4.56
N ASP A 224 12.92 34.62 5.88
CA ASP A 224 14.19 34.73 6.61
C ASP A 224 14.84 33.37 6.87
N ASP A 225 16.09 33.39 7.35
CA ASP A 225 16.88 32.19 7.64
C ASP A 225 16.28 31.34 8.77
N GLU A 226 15.55 31.93 9.71
CA GLU A 226 14.93 31.19 10.82
C GLU A 226 13.74 30.36 10.35
N ALA A 227 12.90 30.90 9.46
CA ALA A 227 11.80 30.17 8.85
C ALA A 227 12.28 28.95 8.02
N LEU A 228 13.45 29.07 7.36
CA LEU A 228 14.05 28.02 6.53
C LEU A 228 14.84 26.96 7.31
N LYS A 229 15.06 27.14 8.62
CA LYS A 229 15.72 26.15 9.50
C LYS A 229 14.75 25.08 10.03
N HIS A 230 13.44 25.25 9.85
CA HIS A 230 12.45 24.28 10.31
C HIS A 230 12.65 22.93 9.60
N GLU A 231 12.45 21.81 10.31
CA GLU A 231 12.78 20.44 9.86
C GLU A 231 12.19 20.10 8.48
N ASN A 232 10.96 20.57 8.23
CA ASN A 232 10.21 20.47 6.98
C ASN A 232 10.88 21.10 5.74
N PHE A 233 11.85 22.01 5.91
CA PHE A 233 12.56 22.71 4.81
C PHE A 233 13.99 22.18 4.57
N THR A 234 14.43 21.18 5.33
CA THR A 234 15.83 20.70 5.29
C THR A 234 16.22 20.02 3.98
N GLY A 235 15.26 19.39 3.28
CA GLY A 235 15.50 18.70 2.00
C GLY A 235 15.41 19.54 0.73
N MET A 236 15.24 20.86 0.84
CA MET A 236 15.16 21.77 -0.33
C MET A 236 16.52 21.99 -1.00
N ASP A 237 16.49 22.04 -2.34
CA ASP A 237 17.65 22.40 -3.16
C ASP A 237 18.07 23.89 -2.95
N THR A 238 19.23 24.26 -3.51
CA THR A 238 19.83 25.58 -3.26
C THR A 238 19.05 26.69 -3.96
N GLU A 239 18.53 26.41 -5.15
CA GLU A 239 17.81 27.31 -6.03
C GLU A 239 16.43 27.65 -5.47
N LEU A 240 15.70 26.67 -4.92
CA LEU A 240 14.45 26.85 -4.20
C LEU A 240 14.67 27.72 -2.96
N ARG A 241 15.75 27.48 -2.20
CA ARG A 241 16.10 28.33 -1.04
C ARG A 241 16.36 29.77 -1.48
N LYS A 242 17.15 29.99 -2.53
CA LYS A 242 17.39 31.32 -3.10
C LYS A 242 16.09 31.98 -3.58
N LEU A 243 15.22 31.24 -4.26
CA LEU A 243 13.91 31.72 -4.72
C LEU A 243 13.05 32.17 -3.52
N LEU A 244 12.98 31.37 -2.47
CA LEU A 244 12.19 31.68 -1.29
C LEU A 244 12.71 32.89 -0.52
N LYS A 245 14.00 33.19 -0.61
CA LYS A 245 14.66 34.39 -0.07
C LYS A 245 14.62 35.60 -1.00
N GLY A 246 14.08 35.46 -2.21
CA GLY A 246 14.14 36.53 -3.23
C GLY A 246 15.56 36.87 -3.69
N GLU A 247 16.50 35.93 -3.52
CA GLU A 247 17.91 36.09 -3.88
C GLU A 247 18.22 35.60 -5.30
N LEU A 248 17.30 34.85 -5.91
CA LEU A 248 17.48 34.25 -7.24
C LEU A 248 17.40 35.34 -8.33
N GLN A 249 18.48 35.52 -9.08
CA GLN A 249 18.55 36.53 -10.16
C GLN A 249 17.73 36.11 -11.38
N ASN A 250 17.37 37.07 -12.26
CA ASN A 250 16.52 36.78 -13.43
C ASN A 250 17.09 35.69 -14.34
N GLU A 251 18.40 35.67 -14.62
CA GLU A 251 18.98 34.59 -15.44
C GLU A 251 18.95 33.24 -14.71
N GLU A 252 19.20 33.20 -13.40
CA GLU A 252 19.12 31.98 -12.59
C GLU A 252 17.67 31.48 -12.47
N LEU A 253 16.69 32.40 -12.43
CA LEU A 253 15.27 32.11 -12.37
C LEU A 253 14.78 31.40 -13.64
N GLU A 254 15.15 31.90 -14.82
CA GLU A 254 14.79 31.26 -16.09
C GLU A 254 15.43 29.87 -16.23
N VAL A 255 16.67 29.71 -15.76
CA VAL A 255 17.32 28.38 -15.68
C VAL A 255 16.55 27.48 -14.72
N TYR A 256 16.14 27.97 -13.55
CA TYR A 256 15.42 27.18 -12.57
C TYR A 256 14.02 26.78 -13.04
N LYS A 257 13.26 27.67 -13.70
CA LYS A 257 11.99 27.32 -14.37
C LYS A 257 12.17 26.16 -15.34
N LYS A 258 13.25 26.20 -16.15
CA LYS A 258 13.59 25.11 -17.07
C LYS A 258 13.95 23.81 -16.32
N THR A 259 14.66 23.90 -15.19
CA THR A 259 14.95 22.74 -14.34
C THR A 259 13.67 22.12 -13.79
N VAL A 260 12.78 22.90 -13.17
CA VAL A 260 11.47 22.43 -12.66
C VAL A 260 10.65 21.80 -13.78
N ARG A 261 10.60 22.44 -14.96
CA ARG A 261 9.94 21.87 -16.15
C ARG A 261 10.54 20.53 -16.56
N GLY A 262 11.86 20.45 -16.63
CA GLY A 262 12.59 19.21 -16.95
C GLY A 262 12.30 18.10 -15.94
N THR A 263 12.25 18.42 -14.65
CA THR A 263 11.89 17.49 -13.59
C THR A 263 10.46 16.98 -13.73
N LEU A 264 9.49 17.84 -14.07
CA LEU A 264 8.12 17.40 -14.38
C LEU A 264 8.07 16.47 -15.60
N TRP A 265 8.83 16.77 -16.66
CA TRP A 265 8.93 15.88 -17.84
C TRP A 265 9.52 14.50 -17.55
N THR A 266 10.31 14.33 -16.50
CA THR A 266 10.77 12.98 -16.10
C THR A 266 9.63 12.05 -15.69
N MET A 267 8.45 12.61 -15.37
CA MET A 267 7.25 11.84 -15.08
C MET A 267 6.46 11.43 -16.33
N PHE A 268 6.94 11.80 -17.53
CA PHE A 268 6.38 11.36 -18.81
C PHE A 268 7.31 10.36 -19.50
N ALA A 269 6.81 9.15 -19.74
CA ALA A 269 7.53 8.12 -20.45
C ALA A 269 7.34 8.29 -21.98
N ALA A 270 8.19 9.12 -22.59
CA ALA A 270 8.04 9.55 -23.99
C ALA A 270 8.13 8.42 -25.04
N GLU A 271 8.60 7.23 -24.69
CA GLU A 271 8.57 6.05 -25.57
C GLU A 271 7.20 5.35 -25.59
N THR A 272 6.39 5.49 -24.54
CA THR A 272 5.15 4.72 -24.40
C THR A 272 4.12 4.96 -25.51
N PRO A 273 3.92 6.18 -26.07
CA PRO A 273 2.99 6.38 -27.18
C PRO A 273 3.41 5.61 -28.43
N GLU A 274 4.70 5.53 -28.68
CA GLU A 274 5.24 4.81 -29.83
C GLU A 274 5.14 3.30 -29.64
N VAL A 275 5.45 2.79 -28.44
CA VAL A 275 5.29 1.37 -28.11
C VAL A 275 3.83 0.93 -28.29
N PHE A 276 2.87 1.73 -27.83
CA PHE A 276 1.46 1.44 -28.03
C PHE A 276 1.08 1.44 -29.52
N ALA A 277 1.55 2.43 -30.28
CA ALA A 277 1.28 2.53 -31.69
C ALA A 277 1.84 1.35 -32.52
N GLN A 278 2.90 0.70 -32.05
CA GLN A 278 3.47 -0.48 -32.70
C GLN A 278 2.66 -1.76 -32.48
N GLY A 279 1.80 -1.80 -31.45
CA GLY A 279 1.01 -2.97 -31.07
C GLY A 279 -0.01 -3.44 -32.13
N ASN A 280 -0.38 -2.60 -33.10
CA ASN A 280 -1.33 -2.95 -34.16
C ASN A 280 -0.98 -2.26 -35.49
N GLN A 281 -1.16 -2.95 -36.63
CA GLN A 281 -0.91 -2.36 -37.95
C GLN A 281 -1.76 -1.10 -38.22
N HIS A 282 -2.97 -1.03 -37.68
CA HIS A 282 -3.85 0.14 -37.82
C HIS A 282 -3.36 1.36 -37.03
N THR A 283 -2.70 1.16 -35.90
CA THR A 283 -2.15 2.23 -35.07
C THR A 283 -0.81 2.76 -35.59
N GLN A 284 -0.22 2.12 -36.62
CA GLN A 284 1.01 2.56 -37.27
C GLN A 284 0.81 3.63 -38.35
N LYS A 285 -0.44 3.91 -38.74
CA LYS A 285 -0.76 5.02 -39.65
C LYS A 285 -0.33 6.35 -39.03
N LYS A 286 0.27 7.23 -39.82
CA LYS A 286 0.87 8.47 -39.33
C LYS A 286 -0.13 9.30 -38.53
N GLU A 287 -1.34 9.46 -39.04
CA GLU A 287 -2.39 10.28 -38.43
C GLU A 287 -2.80 9.70 -37.06
N VAL A 288 -3.01 8.38 -36.98
CA VAL A 288 -3.36 7.69 -35.72
C VAL A 288 -2.22 7.77 -34.70
N ARG A 289 -0.96 7.73 -35.15
CA ARG A 289 0.20 7.93 -34.26
C ARG A 289 0.24 9.32 -33.66
N GLU A 290 0.04 10.35 -34.47
CA GLU A 290 0.01 11.75 -34.01
C GLU A 290 -1.13 11.95 -32.99
N GLU A 291 -2.26 11.27 -33.18
CA GLU A 291 -3.38 11.30 -32.25
C GLU A 291 -3.13 10.55 -30.94
N ILE A 292 -2.50 9.36 -30.97
CA ILE A 292 -2.08 8.62 -29.77
C ILE A 292 -1.12 9.49 -28.95
N TRP A 293 -0.17 10.17 -29.60
CA TRP A 293 0.74 11.12 -28.97
C TRP A 293 -0.01 12.29 -28.32
N ALA A 294 -0.93 12.92 -29.06
CA ALA A 294 -1.71 14.05 -28.55
C ALA A 294 -2.56 13.66 -27.33
N LEU A 295 -3.28 12.53 -27.39
CA LEU A 295 -4.11 12.05 -26.28
C LEU A 295 -3.26 11.71 -25.04
N SER A 296 -2.10 11.10 -25.24
CA SER A 296 -1.17 10.77 -24.14
C SER A 296 -0.61 12.02 -23.47
N LEU A 297 -0.22 13.01 -24.29
CA LEU A 297 0.31 14.27 -23.81
C LEU A 297 -0.75 15.09 -23.08
N GLN A 298 -1.98 15.14 -23.61
CA GLN A 298 -3.12 15.79 -22.96
C GLN A 298 -3.42 15.18 -21.58
N ASN A 299 -3.43 13.84 -21.48
CA ASN A 299 -3.64 13.15 -20.21
C ASN A 299 -2.49 13.42 -19.21
N PHE A 300 -1.24 13.39 -19.68
CA PHE A 300 -0.07 13.71 -18.87
C PHE A 300 -0.13 15.15 -18.33
N LEU A 301 -0.31 16.14 -19.20
CA LEU A 301 -0.37 17.55 -18.80
C LEU A 301 -1.51 17.83 -17.83
N ARG A 302 -2.70 17.25 -18.06
CA ARG A 302 -3.83 17.35 -17.12
C ARG A 302 -3.46 16.73 -15.77
N THR A 303 -2.90 15.53 -15.76
CA THR A 303 -2.51 14.84 -14.50
C THR A 303 -1.45 15.64 -13.74
N ILE A 304 -0.43 16.16 -14.43
CA ILE A 304 0.63 16.96 -13.81
C ILE A 304 0.11 18.31 -13.33
N ARG A 305 -0.83 18.95 -14.04
CA ARG A 305 -1.43 20.20 -13.57
C ARG A 305 -2.24 20.01 -12.28
N VAL A 306 -3.04 18.94 -12.23
CA VAL A 306 -3.84 18.59 -11.05
C VAL A 306 -2.95 18.13 -9.90
N ALA A 307 -1.91 17.35 -10.21
CA ALA A 307 -0.92 16.97 -9.23
C ALA A 307 -0.14 18.20 -8.77
N TYR A 308 0.67 18.85 -9.58
CA TYR A 308 1.67 19.82 -9.16
C TYR A 308 1.33 21.24 -9.68
N PRO A 309 0.23 21.86 -9.22
CA PRO A 309 -0.27 23.09 -9.82
C PRO A 309 0.74 24.25 -9.73
N PHE A 310 1.44 24.39 -8.61
CA PHE A 310 2.40 25.49 -8.44
C PHE A 310 3.63 25.31 -9.34
N ALA A 311 4.18 24.11 -9.41
CA ALA A 311 5.32 23.80 -10.28
C ALA A 311 4.93 23.87 -11.75
N TYR A 312 3.73 23.40 -12.12
CA TYR A 312 3.21 23.44 -13.48
C TYR A 312 3.09 24.87 -13.99
N ASP A 313 2.50 25.77 -13.20
CA ASP A 313 2.33 27.17 -13.57
C ASP A 313 3.67 27.92 -13.55
N PHE A 314 4.49 27.75 -12.51
CA PHE A 314 5.81 28.38 -12.39
C PHE A 314 6.73 28.05 -13.56
N SER A 315 6.71 26.80 -14.00
CA SER A 315 7.56 26.29 -15.07
C SER A 315 6.98 26.52 -16.47
N GLN A 316 5.78 27.11 -16.56
CA GLN A 316 5.09 27.44 -17.81
C GLN A 316 4.82 26.21 -18.69
N MET A 317 4.44 25.08 -18.09
CA MET A 317 4.11 23.85 -18.86
C MET A 317 2.92 24.02 -19.82
N HIS A 318 2.11 25.06 -19.65
CA HIS A 318 1.00 25.41 -20.55
C HIS A 318 1.44 26.18 -21.81
N ASP A 319 2.70 26.63 -21.90
CA ASP A 319 3.18 27.39 -23.06
C ASP A 319 3.42 26.47 -24.26
N THR A 320 2.66 26.70 -25.33
CA THR A 320 2.66 25.92 -26.57
C THR A 320 3.97 26.04 -27.35
N ALA A 321 4.67 27.17 -27.23
CA ALA A 321 5.98 27.36 -27.83
C ALA A 321 7.03 26.45 -27.17
N LEU A 322 6.95 26.30 -25.84
CA LEU A 322 7.85 25.45 -25.05
C LEU A 322 7.53 23.96 -25.21
N LEU A 323 6.25 23.59 -25.31
CA LEU A 323 5.83 22.22 -25.59
C LEU A 323 6.45 21.68 -26.89
N THR A 324 6.51 22.51 -27.93
CA THR A 324 7.09 22.12 -29.23
C THR A 324 8.60 21.83 -29.13
N THR A 325 9.31 22.50 -28.23
CA THR A 325 10.77 22.32 -28.05
C THR A 325 11.12 21.23 -27.04
N ASP A 326 10.29 21.04 -26.02
CA ASP A 326 10.58 20.16 -24.89
C ASP A 326 10.13 18.72 -25.14
N VAL A 327 9.07 18.54 -25.92
CA VAL A 327 8.63 17.20 -26.36
C VAL A 327 9.63 16.69 -27.38
N THR A 328 10.67 16.01 -26.90
CA THR A 328 11.55 15.22 -27.76
C THR A 328 10.71 14.06 -28.30
N LEU A 329 10.06 14.26 -29.45
CA LEU A 329 9.39 13.19 -30.17
C LEU A 329 10.46 12.19 -30.55
N LYS A 330 10.55 11.07 -29.81
CA LYS A 330 11.45 9.95 -30.11
C LYS A 330 11.08 9.23 -31.43
N ALA A 331 10.18 9.80 -32.24
CA ALA A 331 9.82 9.39 -33.57
C ALA A 331 10.15 10.51 -34.58
N PRO A 332 11.22 10.38 -35.40
CA PRO A 332 11.71 11.44 -36.29
C PRO A 332 10.77 11.78 -37.49
N ALA A 333 9.54 11.27 -37.53
CA ALA A 333 8.60 11.42 -38.65
C ALA A 333 7.25 12.09 -38.28
N LEU A 334 7.05 12.46 -37.01
CA LEU A 334 5.80 13.06 -36.53
C LEU A 334 5.88 14.60 -36.53
N ASN A 335 4.76 15.26 -36.84
CA ASN A 335 4.69 16.73 -36.83
C ASN A 335 4.37 17.26 -35.42
N ALA A 336 5.39 17.71 -34.69
CA ALA A 336 5.22 18.28 -33.34
C ALA A 336 4.21 19.43 -33.30
N ALA A 337 4.23 20.32 -34.28
CA ALA A 337 3.31 21.44 -34.34
C ALA A 337 1.85 20.97 -34.52
N HIS A 338 1.62 19.92 -35.31
CA HIS A 338 0.29 19.32 -35.46
C HIS A 338 -0.18 18.66 -34.15
N ILE A 339 0.69 17.90 -33.49
CA ILE A 339 0.38 17.25 -32.20
C ILE A 339 0.00 18.30 -31.14
N VAL A 340 0.77 19.39 -31.03
CA VAL A 340 0.47 20.48 -30.08
C VAL A 340 -0.90 21.10 -30.36
N LYS A 341 -1.25 21.33 -31.63
CA LYS A 341 -2.60 21.82 -31.98
C LYS A 341 -3.71 20.84 -31.62
N LEU A 342 -3.50 19.53 -31.79
CA LEU A 342 -4.46 18.51 -31.35
C LEU A 342 -4.63 18.51 -29.83
N VAL A 343 -3.53 18.67 -29.07
CA VAL A 343 -3.54 18.76 -27.60
C VAL A 343 -4.35 19.96 -27.12
N ASN A 344 -4.22 21.11 -27.81
CA ASN A 344 -4.94 22.34 -27.50
C ASN A 344 -6.37 22.38 -28.06
N GLY A 345 -6.82 21.34 -28.77
CA GLY A 345 -8.12 21.34 -29.46
C GLY A 345 -8.23 22.33 -30.63
N GLU A 346 -7.11 22.93 -31.08
CA GLU A 346 -7.04 23.83 -32.25
C GLU A 346 -7.27 23.07 -33.56
N GLU A 347 -6.94 21.78 -33.59
CA GLU A 347 -7.24 20.85 -34.68
C GLU A 347 -8.06 19.66 -34.15
N LYS A 348 -8.90 19.08 -35.00
CA LYS A 348 -9.73 17.93 -34.64
C LYS A 348 -9.00 16.63 -34.95
N PHE A 349 -9.09 15.68 -34.03
CA PHE A 349 -8.71 14.29 -34.27
C PHE A 349 -9.40 13.76 -35.53
N THR A 350 -8.66 13.08 -36.40
CA THR A 350 -9.23 12.31 -37.50
C THR A 350 -10.08 11.20 -36.89
N ASN A 351 -11.18 10.82 -37.53
CA ASN A 351 -12.13 9.87 -36.96
C ASN A 351 -11.45 8.53 -36.63
N ILE A 352 -11.11 8.31 -35.35
CA ILE A 352 -10.64 7.02 -34.79
C ILE A 352 -11.82 6.04 -34.72
N ALA A 353 -12.51 5.87 -35.84
CA ALA A 353 -13.50 4.83 -36.02
C ALA A 353 -12.97 3.92 -37.13
N GLY A 354 -12.21 2.90 -36.73
CA GLY A 354 -12.70 1.59 -37.12
C GLY A 354 -14.07 1.47 -36.47
N THR A 355 -15.16 1.49 -37.24
CA THR A 355 -16.51 1.33 -36.70
C THR A 355 -16.60 -0.03 -36.02
N TYR A 356 -16.46 -0.06 -34.70
CA TYR A 356 -16.82 -1.21 -33.90
C TYR A 356 -18.11 -0.88 -33.15
N THR A 357 -19.21 -1.43 -33.65
CA THR A 357 -20.49 -1.40 -32.96
C THR A 357 -20.46 -2.43 -31.84
N PHE A 358 -19.94 -2.05 -30.66
CA PHE A 358 -20.09 -2.89 -29.48
C PHE A 358 -21.41 -2.60 -28.81
N LYS A 359 -22.14 -3.68 -28.64
CA LYS A 359 -23.48 -3.75 -28.11
C LYS A 359 -23.36 -4.23 -26.67
N ASP A 360 -24.00 -3.54 -25.73
CA ASP A 360 -24.13 -4.06 -24.36
C ASP A 360 -24.93 -5.39 -24.37
N ALA A 361 -25.11 -6.03 -23.21
CA ALA A 361 -25.92 -7.24 -23.09
C ALA A 361 -27.39 -7.05 -23.56
N ASN A 362 -27.82 -5.81 -23.85
CA ASN A 362 -29.13 -5.40 -24.33
C ASN A 362 -29.08 -4.75 -25.73
N ASP A 363 -28.02 -4.96 -26.49
CA ASP A 363 -27.91 -4.53 -27.89
C ASP A 363 -27.77 -3.00 -28.13
N LYS A 364 -27.44 -2.19 -27.10
CA LYS A 364 -27.30 -0.72 -27.24
C LYS A 364 -25.88 -0.27 -27.59
N VAL A 365 -25.78 0.61 -28.60
CA VAL A 365 -24.55 1.30 -29.03
C VAL A 365 -24.27 2.47 -28.08
N LYS A 366 -23.05 2.56 -27.52
CA LYS A 366 -22.79 3.45 -26.38
C LYS A 366 -22.06 4.78 -26.65
N VAL A 367 -21.50 5.08 -27.82
CA VAL A 367 -20.67 6.31 -27.91
C VAL A 367 -20.82 7.06 -29.24
N GLU A 368 -21.68 8.08 -29.24
CA GLU A 368 -21.42 9.34 -29.95
C GLU A 368 -21.02 10.35 -28.87
N SER A 369 -19.72 10.62 -28.68
CA SER A 369 -19.28 11.69 -27.79
C SER A 369 -18.84 12.91 -28.59
N GLU A 370 -19.52 14.03 -28.37
CA GLU A 370 -19.02 15.33 -28.78
C GLU A 370 -17.83 15.67 -27.88
N LEU A 371 -16.69 16.00 -28.51
CA LEU A 371 -15.45 16.42 -27.86
C LEU A 371 -15.68 17.70 -27.05
N GLY A 372 -16.02 17.54 -25.78
CA GLY A 372 -15.96 18.58 -24.76
C GLY A 372 -14.92 18.22 -23.71
N GLY A 373 -13.69 17.88 -24.12
CA GLY A 373 -12.55 17.84 -23.21
C GLY A 373 -12.35 19.27 -22.72
N SER A 374 -12.73 19.53 -21.48
CA SER A 374 -12.92 20.87 -20.95
C SER A 374 -11.63 21.70 -21.05
N ASP A 375 -11.67 22.77 -21.87
CA ASP A 375 -10.87 23.99 -21.70
C ASP A 375 -11.17 24.70 -20.34
N LYS A 376 -11.75 23.98 -19.39
CA LYS A 376 -12.34 24.46 -18.15
C LYS A 376 -12.22 23.39 -17.07
N LEU A 377 -11.01 22.92 -16.78
CA LEU A 377 -10.70 22.82 -15.37
C LEU A 377 -10.79 24.26 -14.87
N ASP A 378 -11.89 24.59 -14.20
CA ASP A 378 -12.02 25.89 -13.56
C ASP A 378 -10.78 26.09 -12.71
N GLU A 379 -9.97 27.11 -13.00
CA GLU A 379 -8.77 27.42 -12.21
C GLU A 379 -9.12 27.62 -10.73
N SER A 380 -10.40 27.89 -10.44
CA SER A 380 -10.95 27.93 -9.08
C SER A 380 -11.14 26.56 -8.41
N SER A 381 -11.33 25.47 -9.16
CA SER A 381 -11.52 24.11 -8.66
C SER A 381 -10.22 23.30 -8.54
N VAL A 382 -9.12 23.76 -9.15
CA VAL A 382 -7.77 23.15 -9.05
C VAL A 382 -7.09 23.43 -7.68
N ARG A 383 -7.81 24.00 -6.70
CA ARG A 383 -7.23 24.50 -5.44
C ARG A 383 -6.96 23.40 -4.40
N GLY A 384 -6.04 22.51 -4.70
CA GLY A 384 -5.32 21.70 -3.72
C GLY A 384 -4.18 22.49 -3.07
N GLY A 385 -4.52 23.53 -2.30
CA GLY A 385 -3.55 24.47 -1.69
C GLY A 385 -2.94 24.02 -0.37
N ALA A 386 -3.17 22.77 0.05
CA ALA A 386 -2.73 22.26 1.33
C ALA A 386 -1.92 20.96 1.18
N PHE A 387 -1.03 20.78 2.13
CA PHE A 387 0.06 19.81 2.04
C PHE A 387 0.01 18.88 3.25
N GLY A 388 0.09 17.57 3.01
CA GLY A 388 0.06 16.58 4.08
C GLY A 388 1.46 16.33 4.62
N TYR A 389 1.59 15.96 5.89
CA TYR A 389 2.90 15.56 6.45
C TYR A 389 3.57 14.45 5.62
N SER A 390 2.78 13.56 5.03
CA SER A 390 3.26 12.48 4.18
C SER A 390 3.90 12.90 2.85
N ASP A 391 3.77 14.18 2.45
CA ASP A 391 4.35 14.70 1.21
C ASP A 391 5.83 15.13 1.34
N ILE A 392 6.28 15.63 2.50
CA ILE A 392 7.69 16.00 2.80
C ILE A 392 8.43 14.95 3.65
N ALA A 393 7.70 14.14 4.42
CA ALA A 393 8.30 13.08 5.24
C ALA A 393 8.74 11.91 4.36
N GLY A 394 9.76 12.15 3.51
CA GLY A 394 10.42 11.16 2.65
C GLY A 394 9.48 10.05 2.17
N GLY A 395 8.42 10.41 1.43
CA GLY A 395 7.45 9.49 0.85
C GLY A 395 7.09 8.30 1.75
N GLY A 396 6.34 8.52 2.84
CA GLY A 396 5.73 7.42 3.59
C GLY A 396 6.71 6.34 4.09
N SER A 397 7.94 6.71 4.47
CA SER A 397 8.97 5.76 4.89
C SER A 397 8.69 5.04 6.24
N GLY A 398 7.50 5.22 6.81
CA GLY A 398 7.03 4.50 7.99
C GLY A 398 6.08 3.36 7.62
N PHE A 399 6.17 2.24 8.34
CA PHE A 399 5.17 1.18 8.25
C PHE A 399 3.80 1.70 8.64
N GLN A 400 2.79 1.37 7.86
CA GLN A 400 1.41 1.68 8.17
C GLN A 400 0.52 0.45 7.94
N ALA A 401 -0.54 0.37 8.74
CA ALA A 401 -1.64 -0.55 8.53
C ALA A 401 -2.94 0.25 8.35
N THR A 402 -3.82 -0.24 7.49
CA THR A 402 -5.17 0.28 7.27
C THR A 402 -6.15 -0.87 7.39
N ILE A 403 -7.18 -0.68 8.21
CA ILE A 403 -8.23 -1.68 8.42
C ILE A 403 -9.43 -1.31 7.57
N LEU A 404 -9.92 -2.28 6.80
CA LEU A 404 -11.17 -2.18 6.07
C LEU A 404 -12.22 -3.02 6.81
N LEU A 405 -13.28 -2.36 7.28
CA LEU A 405 -14.40 -3.03 7.92
C LEU A 405 -15.43 -3.47 6.88
N ASN A 406 -16.10 -4.59 7.11
CA ASN A 406 -17.27 -4.99 6.32
C ASN A 406 -18.55 -4.36 6.90
N ASN A 407 -19.71 -4.65 6.29
CA ASN A 407 -21.02 -4.11 6.71
C ASN A 407 -21.49 -4.58 8.11
N ARG A 408 -20.70 -5.38 8.82
CA ARG A 408 -20.95 -5.88 10.19
C ARG A 408 -19.90 -5.39 11.19
N ASP A 409 -19.06 -4.44 10.81
CA ASP A 409 -17.91 -3.96 11.58
C ASP A 409 -16.87 -5.05 11.91
N ASP A 410 -16.87 -6.16 11.17
CA ASP A 410 -15.79 -7.13 11.21
C ASP A 410 -14.67 -6.69 10.27
N ILE A 411 -13.45 -7.16 10.54
CA ILE A 411 -12.30 -6.92 9.66
C ILE A 411 -12.53 -7.64 8.33
N GLY A 412 -12.92 -6.89 7.31
CA GLY A 412 -13.01 -7.38 5.94
C GLY A 412 -11.61 -7.60 5.35
N ASP A 413 -10.73 -6.61 5.54
CA ASP A 413 -9.33 -6.72 5.13
C ASP A 413 -8.39 -5.87 6.01
N ILE A 414 -7.10 -6.24 6.00
CA ILE A 414 -6.02 -5.45 6.57
C ILE A 414 -4.97 -5.27 5.51
N ILE A 415 -4.55 -4.03 5.39
CA ILE A 415 -3.69 -3.60 4.32
C ILE A 415 -2.47 -2.94 4.93
N THR A 416 -1.28 -3.34 4.50
CA THR A 416 -0.02 -2.82 5.06
C THR A 416 0.86 -2.20 3.99
N THR A 417 1.45 -1.05 4.31
CA THR A 417 2.34 -0.27 3.43
C THR A 417 3.60 0.12 4.19
N GLY A 418 4.66 0.45 3.46
CA GLY A 418 5.96 0.77 4.06
C GLY A 418 6.64 -0.42 4.76
N ARG A 419 7.67 -0.10 5.55
CA ARG A 419 8.44 -1.03 6.37
C ARG A 419 8.71 -0.42 7.74
N THR A 420 8.85 -1.25 8.76
CA THR A 420 9.14 -0.76 10.11
C THR A 420 10.57 -0.24 10.15
N LYS A 421 10.90 0.62 11.12
CA LYS A 421 12.25 1.17 11.23
C LYS A 421 13.26 0.02 11.38
N SER A 422 14.35 0.07 10.61
CA SER A 422 15.44 -0.91 10.69
C SER A 422 16.46 -0.49 11.76
N PRO A 423 17.01 -1.43 12.54
CA PRO A 423 18.14 -1.13 13.42
C PRO A 423 19.44 -0.84 12.63
N PHE A 424 19.51 -1.19 11.35
CA PHE A 424 20.71 -1.01 10.52
C PHE A 424 20.72 0.34 9.78
N SER A 425 21.90 0.98 9.67
CA SER A 425 22.07 2.23 8.91
C SER A 425 22.25 1.96 7.43
N GLY A 426 21.50 2.64 6.56
CA GLY A 426 21.66 2.61 5.10
C GLY A 426 21.16 1.33 4.40
N THR A 427 20.75 0.30 5.15
CA THR A 427 20.07 -0.89 4.61
C THR A 427 18.94 -1.32 5.53
N MET A 428 17.98 -2.08 5.01
CA MET A 428 16.91 -2.66 5.83
C MET A 428 17.37 -3.87 6.65
N GLY A 429 18.59 -4.37 6.43
CA GLY A 429 19.00 -5.72 6.81
C GLY A 429 18.36 -6.78 5.91
N ALA A 430 18.76 -8.04 6.13
CA ALA A 430 18.10 -9.21 5.55
C ALA A 430 17.17 -9.83 6.59
N HIS A 431 15.97 -10.24 6.18
CA HIS A 431 15.04 -10.93 7.07
C HIS A 431 15.23 -12.44 6.94
N THR A 432 15.29 -13.16 8.06
CA THR A 432 15.40 -14.63 8.02
C THR A 432 14.10 -15.30 7.60
N THR A 433 12.96 -14.69 7.92
CA THR A 433 11.65 -15.00 7.34
C THR A 433 11.25 -13.82 6.47
N ALA A 434 10.83 -14.08 5.23
CA ALA A 434 10.43 -13.02 4.31
C ALA A 434 9.37 -12.11 4.95
N TRP A 435 9.58 -10.79 4.87
CA TRP A 435 8.76 -9.78 5.55
C TRP A 435 7.25 -9.92 5.24
N ALA A 436 6.95 -10.31 4.00
CA ALA A 436 5.57 -10.49 3.56
C ALA A 436 4.84 -11.65 4.27
N VAL A 437 5.56 -12.66 4.81
CA VAL A 437 4.96 -13.73 5.62
C VAL A 437 4.48 -13.18 6.95
N HIS A 438 5.25 -12.30 7.60
CA HIS A 438 4.81 -11.64 8.84
C HIS A 438 3.58 -10.77 8.60
N GLN A 439 3.53 -10.06 7.47
CA GLN A 439 2.34 -9.29 7.06
C GLN A 439 1.13 -10.21 6.86
N ASP A 440 1.29 -11.29 6.07
CA ASP A 440 0.20 -12.24 5.78
C ASP A 440 -0.28 -12.97 7.04
N ALA A 441 0.62 -13.29 7.99
CA ALA A 441 0.28 -13.88 9.27
C ALA A 441 -0.65 -12.97 10.10
N VAL A 442 -0.35 -11.67 10.17
CA VAL A 442 -1.23 -10.69 10.84
C VAL A 442 -2.57 -10.59 10.12
N ILE A 443 -2.56 -10.44 8.79
CA ILE A 443 -3.78 -10.30 8.00
C ILE A 443 -4.69 -11.51 8.22
N ASN A 444 -4.17 -12.72 8.05
CA ASN A 444 -4.96 -13.95 8.17
C ASN A 444 -5.40 -14.25 9.61
N SER A 445 -4.62 -13.81 10.62
CA SER A 445 -5.00 -13.99 12.02
C SER A 445 -6.14 -13.05 12.45
N LEU A 446 -6.32 -11.92 11.76
CA LEU A 446 -7.28 -10.88 12.15
C LEU A 446 -8.48 -10.78 11.20
N ARG A 447 -8.35 -11.19 9.94
CA ARG A 447 -9.42 -11.12 8.93
C ARG A 447 -10.63 -11.95 9.35
N GLY A 448 -11.82 -11.40 9.14
CA GLY A 448 -13.10 -11.99 9.50
C GLY A 448 -13.44 -11.89 10.99
N LEU A 449 -12.56 -11.35 11.83
CA LEU A 449 -12.83 -11.15 13.24
C LEU A 449 -13.56 -9.82 13.48
N PRO A 450 -14.50 -9.76 14.43
CA PRO A 450 -14.98 -8.49 14.97
C PRO A 450 -13.82 -7.65 15.49
N LEU A 451 -13.90 -6.33 15.36
CA LEU A 451 -12.82 -5.41 15.75
C LEU A 451 -12.31 -5.62 17.18
N SER A 452 -13.24 -5.84 18.12
CA SER A 452 -12.94 -6.19 19.52
C SER A 452 -12.16 -7.50 19.65
N THR A 453 -12.51 -8.53 18.87
CA THR A 453 -11.80 -9.81 18.86
C THR A 453 -10.42 -9.69 18.25
N ALA A 454 -10.28 -8.89 17.19
CA ALA A 454 -9.00 -8.63 16.56
C ALA A 454 -8.01 -7.91 17.48
N LEU A 455 -8.45 -6.93 18.27
CA LEU A 455 -7.63 -6.26 19.29
C LEU A 455 -7.04 -7.26 20.30
N LEU A 456 -7.86 -8.20 20.77
CA LEU A 456 -7.44 -9.22 21.73
C LEU A 456 -6.51 -10.25 21.09
N GLN A 457 -6.82 -10.67 19.87
CA GLN A 457 -6.01 -11.59 19.09
C GLN A 457 -4.60 -11.01 18.86
N LEU A 458 -4.50 -9.74 18.46
CA LEU A 458 -3.21 -9.07 18.30
C LEU A 458 -2.47 -8.88 19.63
N SER A 459 -3.20 -8.61 20.71
CA SER A 459 -2.61 -8.54 22.06
C SER A 459 -1.97 -9.86 22.47
N LEU A 460 -2.65 -10.98 22.22
CA LEU A 460 -2.12 -12.33 22.47
C LEU A 460 -0.86 -12.59 21.63
N MET A 461 -0.92 -12.32 20.32
CA MET A 461 0.23 -12.47 19.43
C MET A 461 1.43 -11.64 19.90
N THR A 462 1.17 -10.42 20.39
CA THR A 462 2.20 -9.50 20.91
C THR A 462 2.81 -10.01 22.21
N GLN A 463 1.99 -10.45 23.17
CA GLN A 463 2.46 -11.03 24.43
C GLN A 463 3.32 -12.28 24.20
N GLU A 464 2.96 -13.09 23.21
CA GLU A 464 3.76 -14.25 22.78
C GLU A 464 5.10 -13.84 22.17
N ALA A 465 5.11 -12.84 21.29
CA ALA A 465 6.35 -12.32 20.71
C ALA A 465 7.30 -11.76 21.80
N MET A 466 6.76 -11.12 22.84
CA MET A 466 7.51 -10.64 24.00
C MET A 466 8.12 -11.75 24.86
N LYS A 467 7.76 -13.02 24.63
CA LYS A 467 8.33 -14.19 25.31
C LYS A 467 9.16 -15.07 24.37
N SER A 468 9.44 -14.60 23.16
CA SER A 468 10.14 -15.37 22.14
C SER A 468 11.49 -15.89 22.68
N PRO A 469 11.80 -17.19 22.50
CA PRO A 469 13.12 -17.74 22.83
C PRO A 469 14.28 -17.01 22.13
N GLN A 470 14.00 -16.31 21.02
CA GLN A 470 15.00 -15.50 20.32
C GLN A 470 15.53 -14.34 21.17
N LEU A 471 14.77 -13.88 22.17
CA LEU A 471 15.21 -12.85 23.12
C LEU A 471 16.39 -13.30 23.97
N GLU A 472 16.70 -14.60 24.06
CA GLU A 472 17.92 -15.11 24.71
C GLU A 472 19.21 -14.54 24.09
N PHE A 473 19.14 -14.07 22.84
CA PHE A 473 20.25 -13.48 22.11
C PHE A 473 20.29 -11.94 22.17
N ALA A 474 19.44 -11.29 22.97
CA ALA A 474 19.45 -9.83 23.11
C ALA A 474 20.80 -9.27 23.60
N GLY A 475 21.56 -10.04 24.40
CA GLY A 475 22.88 -9.63 24.89
C GLY A 475 24.02 -9.70 23.86
N VAL A 476 23.79 -10.29 22.67
CA VAL A 476 24.84 -10.49 21.65
C VAL A 476 24.61 -9.69 20.35
N ILE A 477 23.51 -8.94 20.25
CA ILE A 477 23.29 -7.93 19.20
C ILE A 477 24.02 -6.62 19.54
N ASP A 478 24.19 -5.73 18.56
CA ASP A 478 24.84 -4.43 18.78
C ASP A 478 23.96 -3.47 19.59
N GLU A 479 24.58 -2.45 20.19
CA GLU A 479 23.91 -1.51 21.11
C GLU A 479 22.78 -0.72 20.44
N LYS A 480 22.96 -0.33 19.16
CA LYS A 480 21.90 0.32 18.41
C LYS A 480 20.69 -0.61 18.26
N HIS A 481 20.91 -1.86 17.87
CA HIS A 481 19.83 -2.85 17.80
C HIS A 481 19.19 -3.07 19.17
N GLN A 482 19.95 -3.11 20.27
CA GLN A 482 19.40 -3.21 21.64
C GLN A 482 18.48 -2.04 21.97
N ILE A 483 18.86 -0.80 21.63
CA ILE A 483 18.01 0.39 21.83
C ILE A 483 16.67 0.26 21.09
N PHE A 484 16.71 -0.16 19.83
CA PHE A 484 15.50 -0.40 19.04
C PHE A 484 14.63 -1.50 19.64
N LEU A 485 15.25 -2.59 20.13
CA LEU A 485 14.54 -3.71 20.77
C LEU A 485 13.85 -3.28 22.07
N VAL A 486 14.53 -2.54 22.94
CA VAL A 486 13.95 -2.01 24.19
C VAL A 486 12.77 -1.09 23.87
N GLY A 487 12.95 -0.15 22.94
CA GLY A 487 11.88 0.77 22.52
C GLY A 487 10.66 0.04 21.97
N ALA A 488 10.87 -0.98 21.12
CA ALA A 488 9.78 -1.79 20.58
C ALA A 488 9.08 -2.63 21.66
N PHE A 489 9.84 -3.22 22.59
CA PHE A 489 9.30 -4.01 23.70
C PHE A 489 8.44 -3.17 24.65
N ASN A 490 8.92 -1.97 25.02
CA ASN A 490 8.18 -1.05 25.88
C ASN A 490 6.90 -0.54 25.20
N ASN A 491 6.95 -0.22 23.90
CA ASN A 491 5.76 0.13 23.14
C ASN A 491 4.76 -1.03 23.06
N ALA A 492 5.23 -2.26 22.80
CA ALA A 492 4.39 -3.46 22.79
C ALA A 492 3.70 -3.68 24.16
N LYS A 493 4.45 -3.53 25.25
CA LYS A 493 3.93 -3.60 26.63
C LYS A 493 2.88 -2.53 26.93
N LYS A 494 3.13 -1.29 26.49
CA LYS A 494 2.18 -0.18 26.63
C LYS A 494 0.88 -0.47 25.87
N PHE A 495 0.97 -0.83 24.60
CA PHE A 495 -0.22 -1.09 23.77
C PHE A 495 -1.01 -2.30 24.26
N THR A 496 -0.36 -3.39 24.63
CA THR A 496 -1.05 -4.55 25.23
C THR A 496 -1.80 -4.17 26.52
N GLY A 497 -1.24 -3.28 27.34
CA GLY A 497 -1.90 -2.74 28.54
C GLY A 497 -3.10 -1.84 28.27
N MET A 498 -3.13 -1.12 27.14
CA MET A 498 -4.22 -0.21 26.77
C MET A 498 -5.45 -0.91 26.16
N VAL A 499 -5.34 -2.19 25.78
CA VAL A 499 -6.40 -2.91 25.07
C VAL A 499 -7.75 -2.89 25.80
N GLY A 500 -7.74 -3.02 27.14
CA GLY A 500 -8.98 -2.99 27.94
C GLY A 500 -9.71 -1.66 27.87
N GLU A 501 -8.98 -0.54 27.92
CA GLU A 501 -9.54 0.82 27.82
C GLU A 501 -10.10 1.09 26.42
N VAL A 502 -9.37 0.67 25.39
CA VAL A 502 -9.76 0.82 23.98
C VAL A 502 -10.98 -0.03 23.63
N PHE A 503 -11.15 -1.17 24.28
CA PHE A 503 -12.29 -2.07 24.06
C PHE A 503 -13.64 -1.38 24.30
N LYS A 504 -13.68 -0.36 25.15
CA LYS A 504 -14.89 0.39 25.52
C LYS A 504 -15.17 1.58 24.59
N GLN A 505 -14.26 1.87 23.66
CA GLN A 505 -14.37 3.01 22.74
C GLN A 505 -15.26 2.71 21.52
N ASP A 506 -15.58 3.76 20.77
CA ASP A 506 -16.26 3.67 19.48
C ASP A 506 -15.41 2.97 18.40
N ILE A 507 -16.04 2.66 17.27
CA ILE A 507 -15.43 1.94 16.14
C ILE A 507 -14.23 2.70 15.56
N ALA A 508 -14.31 4.02 15.45
CA ALA A 508 -13.26 4.84 14.86
C ALA A 508 -11.98 4.78 15.71
N LYS A 509 -12.10 4.97 17.03
CA LYS A 509 -10.98 4.87 17.97
C LYS A 509 -10.39 3.47 18.05
N LYS A 510 -11.23 2.43 18.05
CA LYS A 510 -10.77 1.03 18.02
C LYS A 510 -9.99 0.72 16.73
N THR A 511 -10.49 1.22 15.60
CA THR A 511 -9.85 1.04 14.29
C THR A 511 -8.50 1.73 14.26
N ALA A 512 -8.44 3.02 14.62
CA ALA A 512 -7.20 3.78 14.68
C ALA A 512 -6.18 3.14 15.64
N PHE A 513 -6.62 2.67 16.81
CA PHE A 513 -5.73 1.97 17.74
C PHE A 513 -5.21 0.66 17.16
N LEU A 514 -6.06 -0.16 16.54
CA LEU A 514 -5.63 -1.44 15.96
C LEU A 514 -4.65 -1.24 14.80
N GLU A 515 -4.83 -0.22 13.96
CA GLU A 515 -3.87 0.15 12.90
C GLU A 515 -2.46 0.42 13.47
N VAL A 516 -2.38 1.23 14.54
CA VAL A 516 -1.11 1.53 15.20
C VAL A 516 -0.57 0.30 15.93
N PHE A 517 -1.43 -0.49 16.56
CA PHE A 517 -1.00 -1.68 17.28
C PHE A 517 -0.39 -2.73 16.35
N ILE A 518 -0.90 -2.88 15.12
CA ILE A 518 -0.30 -3.73 14.09
C ILE A 518 1.13 -3.26 13.76
N ALA A 519 1.33 -1.95 13.63
CA ALA A 519 2.66 -1.38 13.40
C ALA A 519 3.62 -1.66 14.55
N VAL A 520 3.15 -1.54 15.80
CA VAL A 520 3.93 -1.85 17.01
C VAL A 520 4.31 -3.33 17.06
N TYR A 521 3.36 -4.24 16.82
CA TYR A 521 3.62 -5.68 16.80
C TYR A 521 4.65 -6.06 15.73
N LEU A 522 4.48 -5.57 14.50
CA LEU A 522 5.40 -5.86 13.40
C LEU A 522 6.77 -5.19 13.62
N HIS A 523 6.84 -4.06 14.31
CA HIS A 523 8.12 -3.46 14.67
C HIS A 523 8.86 -4.32 15.70
N LEU A 524 8.18 -4.81 16.74
CA LEU A 524 8.74 -5.76 17.70
C LEU A 524 9.32 -6.99 16.99
N LEU A 525 8.55 -7.63 16.10
CA LEU A 525 9.06 -8.77 15.33
C LEU A 525 10.29 -8.43 14.50
N ASN A 526 10.31 -7.27 13.85
CA ASN A 526 11.43 -6.84 13.02
C ASN A 526 12.74 -6.71 13.79
N VAL A 527 12.67 -6.24 15.05
CA VAL A 527 13.84 -5.97 15.88
C VAL A 527 14.15 -7.11 16.86
N THR A 528 13.34 -8.15 16.94
CA THR A 528 13.67 -9.37 17.69
C THR A 528 14.94 -10.01 17.13
N PRO A 529 15.89 -10.49 17.96
CA PRO A 529 17.10 -11.14 17.47
C PRO A 529 16.77 -12.30 16.53
N LEU A 530 17.66 -12.57 15.56
CA LEU A 530 17.47 -13.56 14.49
C LEU A 530 16.35 -13.25 13.47
N ALA A 531 15.47 -12.27 13.69
CA ALA A 531 14.44 -11.91 12.70
C ALA A 531 15.02 -11.08 11.55
N THR A 532 15.79 -10.05 11.88
CA THR A 532 16.52 -9.20 10.92
C THR A 532 17.99 -9.15 11.29
N ILE A 533 18.85 -9.24 10.27
CA ILE A 533 20.31 -9.34 10.41
C ILE A 533 21.00 -8.36 9.45
N SER A 534 22.24 -7.98 9.76
CA SER A 534 22.97 -6.94 9.02
C SER A 534 23.34 -7.34 7.59
N LYS A 535 23.51 -8.63 7.32
CA LYS A 535 23.88 -9.17 6.01
C LYS A 535 23.24 -10.53 5.78
N GLY A 536 22.64 -10.73 4.62
CA GLY A 536 22.06 -12.01 4.19
C GLY A 536 22.21 -12.21 2.69
N GLY A 537 21.45 -13.14 2.12
CA GLY A 537 21.39 -13.31 0.66
C GLY A 537 20.95 -12.01 -0.05
N VAL A 538 21.43 -11.81 -1.28
CA VAL A 538 21.31 -10.56 -2.07
C VAL A 538 19.91 -9.91 -1.98
N PRO A 539 19.82 -8.59 -1.69
CA PRO A 539 18.55 -7.86 -1.69
C PRO A 539 17.81 -8.00 -3.03
N GLY A 540 16.55 -8.45 -2.99
CA GLY A 540 15.67 -8.56 -4.17
C GLY A 540 15.79 -9.85 -5.00
N GLY A 541 16.63 -10.83 -4.61
CA GLY A 541 17.09 -11.88 -5.52
C GLY A 541 16.56 -13.31 -5.36
N ARG A 542 15.46 -13.58 -4.66
CA ARG A 542 15.01 -14.98 -4.37
C ARG A 542 13.58 -15.34 -4.79
N GLN A 543 12.95 -14.56 -5.67
CA GLN A 543 11.59 -14.87 -6.13
C GLN A 543 10.56 -14.99 -4.97
N GLU A 544 10.80 -14.34 -3.82
CA GLU A 544 9.88 -14.37 -2.65
C GLU A 544 8.45 -13.97 -3.04
N GLY A 545 8.32 -13.00 -3.97
CA GLY A 545 7.03 -12.60 -4.52
C GLY A 545 6.30 -13.75 -5.21
N MET A 546 7.01 -14.58 -5.98
CA MET A 546 6.47 -15.75 -6.67
C MET A 546 6.06 -16.83 -5.65
N HIS A 547 6.92 -17.15 -4.68
CA HIS A 547 6.59 -18.13 -3.64
C HIS A 547 5.36 -17.72 -2.84
N ARG A 548 5.29 -16.45 -2.40
CA ARG A 548 4.12 -15.90 -1.73
C ARG A 548 2.86 -15.99 -2.58
N GLN A 549 2.92 -15.65 -3.86
CA GLN A 549 1.76 -15.67 -4.76
C GLN A 549 1.19 -17.07 -4.90
N PHE A 550 2.05 -18.07 -5.13
CA PHE A 550 1.64 -19.45 -5.18
C PHE A 550 0.94 -19.87 -3.87
N LEU A 551 1.54 -19.59 -2.72
CA LEU A 551 1.00 -19.96 -1.41
C LEU A 551 -0.38 -19.32 -1.18
N LYS A 552 -0.53 -18.02 -1.47
CA LYS A 552 -1.83 -17.32 -1.36
C LYS A 552 -2.90 -17.90 -2.28
N LYS A 553 -2.53 -18.26 -3.51
CA LYS A 553 -3.44 -18.90 -4.45
C LYS A 553 -3.87 -20.27 -3.92
N TYR A 554 -2.92 -21.06 -3.40
CA TYR A 554 -3.21 -22.37 -2.82
C TYR A 554 -4.11 -22.31 -1.58
N GLU A 555 -3.91 -21.31 -0.69
CA GLU A 555 -4.79 -21.10 0.46
C GLU A 555 -6.26 -20.89 0.04
N THR A 556 -6.46 -20.25 -1.12
CA THR A 556 -7.78 -19.90 -1.65
C THR A 556 -8.38 -21.05 -2.46
N ASP A 557 -7.65 -21.50 -3.48
CA ASP A 557 -8.14 -22.39 -4.54
C ASP A 557 -7.88 -23.88 -4.21
N GLY A 558 -7.02 -24.17 -3.25
CA GLY A 558 -6.61 -25.54 -2.92
C GLY A 558 -5.97 -26.26 -4.10
N ASP A 559 -6.33 -27.54 -4.29
CA ASP A 559 -5.70 -28.38 -5.32
C ASP A 559 -5.95 -27.90 -6.76
N ALA A 560 -6.89 -26.96 -6.98
CA ALA A 560 -7.16 -26.37 -8.29
C ALA A 560 -6.00 -25.51 -8.84
N VAL A 561 -4.99 -25.20 -8.02
CA VAL A 561 -3.79 -24.49 -8.50
C VAL A 561 -2.82 -25.39 -9.28
N PHE A 562 -2.98 -26.71 -9.20
CA PHE A 562 -2.09 -27.67 -9.82
C PHE A 562 -2.66 -28.20 -11.13
N SER A 563 -1.78 -28.48 -12.09
CA SER A 563 -2.14 -29.32 -13.22
C SER A 563 -2.35 -30.78 -12.78
N PRO A 564 -3.08 -31.61 -13.55
CA PRO A 564 -3.27 -33.02 -13.24
C PRO A 564 -1.97 -33.78 -12.95
N ASP A 565 -0.91 -33.48 -13.70
CA ASP A 565 0.40 -34.13 -13.56
C ASP A 565 1.16 -33.68 -12.29
N GLN A 566 0.87 -32.47 -11.78
CA GLN A 566 1.50 -31.93 -10.57
C GLN A 566 0.87 -32.45 -9.28
N LEU A 567 -0.37 -32.95 -9.32
CA LEU A 567 -1.10 -33.39 -8.12
C LEU A 567 -0.38 -34.51 -7.36
N ALA A 568 0.29 -35.42 -8.07
CA ALA A 568 1.03 -36.53 -7.46
C ALA A 568 2.27 -36.07 -6.68
N GLY A 569 2.81 -34.87 -6.95
CA GLY A 569 3.98 -34.29 -6.31
C GLY A 569 3.71 -33.02 -5.50
N LYS A 570 2.43 -32.66 -5.29
CA LYS A 570 2.03 -31.36 -4.76
C LYS A 570 2.65 -30.99 -3.41
N GLU A 571 2.85 -31.97 -2.52
CA GLU A 571 3.44 -31.72 -1.20
C GLU A 571 4.87 -31.18 -1.28
N ASN A 572 5.65 -31.66 -2.26
CA ASN A 572 7.01 -31.18 -2.49
C ASN A 572 7.00 -29.77 -3.09
N ILE A 573 6.11 -29.50 -4.05
CA ILE A 573 5.93 -28.17 -4.62
C ILE A 573 5.58 -27.15 -3.53
N ILE A 574 4.59 -27.46 -2.68
CA ILE A 574 4.20 -26.60 -1.56
C ILE A 574 5.37 -26.41 -0.59
N THR A 575 6.12 -27.49 -0.29
CA THR A 575 7.30 -27.43 0.58
C THR A 575 8.36 -26.49 0.03
N ASP A 576 8.65 -26.54 -1.28
CA ASP A 576 9.65 -25.69 -1.92
C ASP A 576 9.24 -24.22 -1.86
N HIS A 577 7.96 -23.90 -2.10
CA HIS A 577 7.48 -22.53 -1.95
C HIS A 577 7.54 -22.04 -0.50
N LEU A 578 7.25 -22.89 0.49
CA LEU A 578 7.41 -22.53 1.90
C LEU A 578 8.89 -22.26 2.23
N ILE A 579 9.80 -23.17 1.88
CA ILE A 579 11.24 -23.01 2.15
C ILE A 579 11.81 -21.77 1.43
N GLY A 580 11.29 -21.44 0.25
CA GLY A 580 11.65 -20.22 -0.49
C GLY A 580 11.39 -18.92 0.27
N MET A 581 10.55 -18.95 1.32
CA MET A 581 10.26 -17.80 2.18
C MET A 581 11.21 -17.69 3.39
N PHE A 582 12.22 -18.56 3.50
CA PHE A 582 13.20 -18.60 4.61
C PHE A 582 14.65 -18.41 4.13
N ASP A 583 15.34 -17.39 4.65
CA ASP A 583 16.76 -17.16 4.40
C ASP A 583 17.65 -17.73 5.51
N ALA A 584 18.03 -18.99 5.34
CA ALA A 584 18.97 -19.65 6.24
C ALA A 584 20.41 -19.12 6.13
N SER A 585 20.80 -18.52 4.99
CA SER A 585 22.17 -18.04 4.78
C SER A 585 22.48 -16.85 5.70
N GLY A 586 21.45 -16.09 6.03
CA GLY A 586 21.52 -15.02 6.99
C GLY A 586 22.00 -15.42 8.38
N LEU A 587 21.65 -16.63 8.85
CA LEU A 587 22.03 -17.08 10.19
C LEU A 587 23.54 -17.22 10.38
N ALA A 588 24.32 -17.38 9.30
CA ALA A 588 25.77 -17.41 9.35
C ALA A 588 26.40 -16.05 9.71
N HIS A 589 25.64 -14.96 9.56
CA HIS A 589 26.08 -13.59 9.86
C HIS A 589 25.61 -13.10 11.24
N PHE A 590 25.13 -14.02 12.11
CA PHE A 590 24.66 -13.70 13.45
C PHE A 590 25.51 -14.37 14.58
N PRO A 591 25.99 -13.62 15.59
CA PRO A 591 25.81 -12.17 15.77
C PRO A 591 26.62 -11.36 14.75
N PRO A 592 26.26 -10.09 14.47
CA PRO A 592 27.07 -9.23 13.63
C PRO A 592 28.51 -9.19 14.14
N SER A 593 29.50 -9.11 13.23
CA SER A 593 30.90 -8.91 13.63
C SER A 593 31.02 -7.57 14.34
N LEU A 594 31.02 -7.60 15.67
CA LEU A 594 31.19 -6.42 16.49
C LEU A 594 32.63 -5.94 16.28
N GLY A 595 32.81 -4.84 15.54
CA GLY A 595 33.95 -3.97 15.78
C GLY A 595 33.97 -3.56 17.26
N GLN A 596 35.09 -2.99 17.74
CA GLN A 596 35.17 -2.51 19.12
C GLN A 596 33.89 -1.73 19.47
N ARG A 597 33.20 -2.14 20.55
CA ARG A 597 32.00 -1.48 21.06
C ARG A 597 32.36 -0.01 21.35
N GLU A 598 32.04 0.91 20.46
CA GLU A 598 31.94 2.30 20.86
C GLU A 598 30.77 2.38 21.84
N LYS A 599 31.04 2.84 23.07
CA LYS A 599 30.01 3.07 24.07
C LYS A 599 29.11 4.19 23.59
N THR A 600 27.88 3.88 23.23
CA THR A 600 26.83 4.88 23.06
C THR A 600 26.18 5.09 24.43
N THR A 601 25.87 6.33 24.81
CA THR A 601 25.23 6.59 26.10
C THR A 601 23.76 6.23 26.02
N ILE A 602 23.43 5.02 26.49
CA ILE A 602 22.10 4.39 26.58
C ILE A 602 20.99 5.35 27.09
N SER A 603 21.34 6.31 27.94
CA SER A 603 20.41 7.23 28.61
C SER A 603 19.77 8.30 27.71
N GLU A 604 20.31 8.58 26.53
CA GLU A 604 19.80 9.67 25.68
C GLU A 604 18.57 9.29 24.85
N TYR A 605 18.30 7.99 24.67
CA TYR A 605 17.29 7.50 23.73
C TYR A 605 16.14 6.71 24.35
N VAL A 606 16.28 6.20 25.59
CA VAL A 606 15.22 5.48 26.31
C VAL A 606 15.39 5.67 27.82
N GLU A 607 14.33 6.08 28.53
CA GLU A 607 14.26 6.06 30.00
C GLU A 607 14.47 4.61 30.51
N GLY A 608 15.53 4.36 31.29
CA GLY A 608 15.80 3.06 31.92
C GLY A 608 16.71 2.10 31.13
N GLY A 609 17.13 2.43 29.91
CA GLY A 609 18.21 1.71 29.21
C GLY A 609 18.07 0.19 29.01
N PHE A 610 19.15 -0.45 28.52
CA PHE A 610 19.31 -1.92 28.54
C PHE A 610 20.29 -2.29 29.65
N ASP A 611 19.81 -2.32 30.90
CA ASP A 611 20.59 -2.62 32.09
C ASP A 611 20.05 -3.86 32.83
N GLU A 612 20.70 -4.22 33.94
CA GLU A 612 20.34 -5.40 34.73
C GLU A 612 18.95 -5.30 35.38
N GLU A 613 18.37 -4.10 35.46
CA GLU A 613 17.06 -3.83 36.06
C GLU A 613 15.92 -3.98 35.04
N HIS A 614 16.22 -3.93 33.74
CA HIS A 614 15.22 -4.09 32.67
C HIS A 614 14.77 -5.55 32.50
N GLU A 615 13.48 -5.78 32.25
CA GLU A 615 12.86 -7.13 32.14
C GLU A 615 13.53 -8.02 31.06
N LEU A 616 13.99 -7.41 29.95
CA LEU A 616 14.72 -8.10 28.88
C LEU A 616 16.06 -8.71 29.35
N TRP A 617 16.68 -8.18 30.40
CA TRP A 617 17.95 -8.70 30.91
C TRP A 617 17.82 -10.15 31.41
N ASN A 618 16.66 -10.50 31.97
CA ASN A 618 16.36 -11.85 32.46
C ASN A 618 16.34 -12.92 31.35
N PHE A 619 16.19 -12.51 30.09
CA PHE A 619 16.20 -13.42 28.96
C PHE A 619 17.62 -13.80 28.54
N ILE A 620 18.64 -12.99 28.82
CA ILE A 620 20.00 -13.18 28.31
C ILE A 620 20.63 -14.43 28.91
N LYS A 621 20.90 -15.44 28.06
CA LYS A 621 21.43 -16.73 28.52
C LYS A 621 22.63 -17.27 27.72
N ASP A 622 23.04 -16.66 26.61
CA ASP A 622 24.02 -17.28 25.71
C ASP A 622 25.21 -16.37 25.31
N ARG A 623 26.39 -16.99 25.10
CA ARG A 623 27.70 -16.38 24.79
C ARG A 623 28.34 -16.89 23.48
N GLY A 624 27.59 -17.56 22.60
CA GLY A 624 28.07 -17.86 21.23
C GLY A 624 28.91 -19.13 21.06
N THR A 625 28.58 -20.20 21.80
CA THR A 625 29.19 -21.55 21.65
C THR A 625 28.57 -22.37 20.50
N ASP A 626 29.09 -23.55 20.18
CA ASP A 626 28.46 -24.46 19.19
C ASP A 626 27.02 -24.87 19.57
N LYS A 627 26.77 -25.07 20.87
CA LYS A 627 25.42 -25.27 21.41
C LYS A 627 24.52 -24.05 21.15
N ALA A 628 25.09 -22.84 21.19
CA ALA A 628 24.40 -21.60 20.83
C ALA A 628 24.03 -21.58 19.34
N ASN A 629 24.91 -22.06 18.46
CA ASN A 629 24.65 -22.07 17.01
C ASN A 629 23.51 -23.03 16.63
N GLN A 630 23.42 -24.20 17.27
CA GLN A 630 22.28 -25.11 17.11
C GLN A 630 20.97 -24.48 17.66
N LYS A 631 21.03 -23.82 18.83
CA LYS A 631 19.88 -23.09 19.39
C LYS A 631 19.39 -21.97 18.47
N LYS A 632 20.29 -21.14 17.92
CA LYS A 632 19.94 -20.05 16.98
C LYS A 632 19.16 -20.58 15.78
N LYS A 633 19.67 -21.64 15.14
CA LYS A 633 19.01 -22.27 13.99
C LYS A 633 17.64 -22.82 14.37
N LYS A 634 17.54 -23.53 15.49
CA LYS A 634 16.26 -24.04 15.99
C LYS A 634 15.25 -22.91 16.22
N TYR A 635 15.63 -21.85 16.94
CA TYR A 635 14.69 -20.76 17.25
C TYR A 635 14.29 -19.94 16.01
N ALA A 636 15.17 -19.77 15.03
CA ALA A 636 14.82 -19.16 13.76
C ALA A 636 13.83 -20.03 12.95
N LEU A 637 14.05 -21.35 12.91
CA LEU A 637 13.17 -22.29 12.21
C LEU A 637 11.82 -22.44 12.91
N ASP A 638 11.78 -22.51 14.23
CA ASP A 638 10.53 -22.54 15.00
C ASP A 638 9.69 -21.29 14.74
N GLN A 639 10.31 -20.09 14.78
CA GLN A 639 9.63 -18.84 14.48
C GLN A 639 9.12 -18.79 13.02
N PHE A 640 9.92 -19.28 12.07
CA PHE A 640 9.51 -19.39 10.67
C PHE A 640 8.28 -20.28 10.52
N LEU A 641 8.27 -21.47 11.14
CA LEU A 641 7.15 -22.42 11.10
C LEU A 641 5.90 -21.84 11.77
N HIS A 642 6.03 -21.16 12.91
CA HIS A 642 4.90 -20.50 13.57
C HIS A 642 4.30 -19.38 12.70
N THR A 643 5.15 -18.51 12.14
CA THR A 643 4.69 -17.43 11.26
C THR A 643 4.02 -17.99 10.00
N THR A 644 4.57 -19.08 9.46
CA THR A 644 3.99 -19.77 8.30
C THR A 644 2.66 -20.45 8.63
N ALA A 645 2.49 -21.01 9.82
CA ALA A 645 1.22 -21.60 10.25
C ALA A 645 0.10 -20.56 10.32
N GLU A 646 0.44 -19.32 10.62
CA GLU A 646 -0.49 -18.18 10.66
C GLU A 646 -0.75 -17.62 9.26
N ALA A 647 0.29 -17.51 8.44
CA ALA A 647 0.18 -16.96 7.09
C ALA A 647 -0.47 -17.95 6.11
N TYR A 648 -0.10 -19.23 6.16
CA TYR A 648 -0.46 -20.23 5.16
C TYR A 648 -0.81 -21.59 5.81
N PRO A 649 -1.89 -21.65 6.62
CA PRO A 649 -2.24 -22.84 7.40
C PRO A 649 -2.52 -24.08 6.53
N ARG A 650 -3.17 -23.92 5.36
CA ARG A 650 -3.43 -25.03 4.45
C ARG A 650 -2.13 -25.54 3.81
N SER A 651 -1.28 -24.61 3.38
CA SER A 651 0.01 -24.90 2.77
C SER A 651 0.90 -25.65 3.73
N LEU A 652 1.02 -25.19 4.97
CA LEU A 652 1.82 -25.86 5.99
C LEU A 652 1.33 -27.29 6.23
N LYS A 653 0.01 -27.47 6.42
CA LYS A 653 -0.62 -28.77 6.65
C LYS A 653 -0.40 -29.76 5.51
N ASN A 654 -0.41 -29.28 4.27
CA ASN A 654 -0.31 -30.11 3.07
C ASN A 654 1.12 -30.15 2.50
N SER A 655 2.13 -29.86 3.33
CA SER A 655 3.54 -29.88 2.95
C SER A 655 4.34 -30.86 3.80
N ASN A 656 5.55 -31.18 3.33
CA ASN A 656 6.55 -31.93 4.06
C ASN A 656 7.60 -31.02 4.72
N VAL A 657 7.30 -29.71 4.88
CA VAL A 657 8.31 -28.70 5.27
C VAL A 657 8.97 -28.97 6.62
N VAL A 658 8.22 -29.41 7.63
CA VAL A 658 8.77 -29.72 8.95
C VAL A 658 9.79 -30.86 8.85
N LYS A 659 9.44 -31.92 8.10
CA LYS A 659 10.34 -33.07 7.87
C LYS A 659 11.55 -32.65 7.06
N ALA A 660 11.35 -31.90 5.97
CA ALA A 660 12.42 -31.43 5.09
C ALA A 660 13.43 -30.55 5.84
N LEU A 661 12.96 -29.59 6.64
CA LEU A 661 13.82 -28.72 7.45
C LEU A 661 14.52 -29.49 8.57
N SER A 662 13.83 -30.43 9.23
CA SER A 662 14.43 -31.25 10.30
C SER A 662 15.62 -32.07 9.77
N VAL A 663 15.45 -32.71 8.60
CA VAL A 663 16.51 -33.48 7.94
C VAL A 663 17.63 -32.56 7.45
N LYS A 664 17.29 -31.44 6.79
CA LYS A 664 18.28 -30.53 6.20
C LYS A 664 19.21 -29.91 7.23
N TYR A 665 18.71 -29.61 8.43
CA TYR A 665 19.48 -28.93 9.47
C TYR A 665 19.90 -29.82 10.64
N ASP A 666 19.53 -31.11 10.62
CA ASP A 666 19.76 -32.05 11.73
C ASP A 666 19.20 -31.51 13.07
N ILE A 667 17.95 -31.04 13.04
CA ILE A 667 17.25 -30.44 14.18
C ILE A 667 15.88 -31.11 14.31
N SER A 668 15.50 -31.49 15.55
CA SER A 668 14.13 -31.93 15.82
C SER A 668 13.19 -30.73 15.85
N LEU A 669 12.39 -30.58 14.80
CA LEU A 669 11.30 -29.61 14.72
C LEU A 669 9.95 -30.29 14.91
N GLN A 670 8.98 -29.55 15.42
CA GLN A 670 7.60 -29.99 15.51
C GLN A 670 6.71 -29.05 14.69
N SER A 671 5.65 -29.61 14.11
CA SER A 671 4.62 -28.77 13.50
C SER A 671 3.94 -27.96 14.61
N PRO A 672 3.71 -26.65 14.44
CA PRO A 672 2.88 -25.89 15.35
C PRO A 672 1.52 -26.58 15.51
N GLU A 673 1.10 -26.83 16.76
CA GLU A 673 -0.13 -27.60 17.02
C GLU A 673 -1.38 -26.88 16.48
N ARG A 674 -1.41 -25.54 16.51
CA ARG A 674 -2.46 -24.66 15.96
C ARG A 674 -1.89 -23.27 15.64
N PRO A 675 -2.51 -22.49 14.72
CA PRO A 675 -2.27 -21.05 14.66
C PRO A 675 -2.56 -20.43 16.04
N ARG A 676 -1.84 -19.37 16.44
CA ARG A 676 -2.15 -18.63 17.67
C ARG A 676 -3.56 -18.04 17.54
N ASN A 677 -4.58 -18.75 17.98
CA ASN A 677 -5.97 -18.30 18.02
C ASN A 677 -6.37 -18.15 19.49
N ILE A 678 -7.01 -17.05 19.82
CA ILE A 678 -7.51 -16.76 21.16
C ILE A 678 -8.65 -17.69 21.61
N ILE A 679 -9.45 -18.22 20.69
CA ILE A 679 -10.53 -19.16 21.00
C ILE A 679 -9.95 -20.54 21.35
N GLY A 680 -10.35 -21.07 22.50
CA GLY A 680 -9.82 -22.33 23.04
C GLY A 680 -8.55 -22.18 23.87
N GLN A 681 -8.02 -20.96 24.04
CA GLN A 681 -6.85 -20.72 24.88
C GLN A 681 -7.20 -20.80 26.37
N GLN A 682 -6.24 -21.33 27.11
CA GLN A 682 -6.27 -21.36 28.56
C GLN A 682 -5.88 -19.99 29.13
N VAL A 683 -6.68 -19.49 30.04
CA VAL A 683 -6.53 -18.18 30.66
C VAL A 683 -6.73 -18.28 32.16
N MET A 684 -6.10 -17.38 32.89
CA MET A 684 -6.35 -17.12 34.29
C MET A 684 -7.21 -15.88 34.37
N VAL A 685 -8.43 -16.08 34.85
CA VAL A 685 -9.33 -14.99 35.17
C VAL A 685 -8.95 -14.47 36.55
N ILE A 686 -8.57 -13.20 36.62
CA ILE A 686 -8.24 -12.53 37.89
C ILE A 686 -9.31 -11.49 38.13
N GLY A 687 -9.92 -11.53 39.31
CA GLY A 687 -10.99 -10.62 39.63
C GLY A 687 -10.55 -9.16 39.65
N ASN A 688 -11.20 -8.34 38.83
CA ASN A 688 -11.14 -6.88 38.94
C ASN A 688 -12.25 -6.43 39.92
N LYS A 689 -11.90 -5.63 40.93
CA LYS A 689 -12.86 -5.08 41.91
C LYS A 689 -14.00 -4.28 41.27
N GLN A 690 -13.80 -3.76 40.05
CA GLN A 690 -14.79 -2.98 39.30
C GLN A 690 -15.69 -3.83 38.40
N ASP A 691 -15.34 -5.08 38.11
CA ASP A 691 -16.12 -5.99 37.26
C ASP A 691 -17.01 -6.88 38.16
N GLN A 692 -18.31 -6.57 38.21
CA GLN A 692 -19.28 -7.30 39.04
C GLN A 692 -19.38 -8.79 38.68
N ASN A 693 -19.01 -9.17 37.45
CA ASN A 693 -19.00 -10.57 37.01
C ASN A 693 -17.69 -11.28 37.37
N ALA A 694 -16.64 -10.53 37.72
CA ALA A 694 -15.32 -11.03 38.06
C ALA A 694 -15.01 -10.89 39.56
N GLN A 695 -15.99 -10.99 40.46
CA GLN A 695 -15.77 -11.02 41.93
C GLN A 695 -15.05 -12.31 42.41
N LEU A 696 -14.04 -12.76 41.68
CA LEU A 696 -13.22 -13.92 41.90
C LEU A 696 -11.98 -13.48 42.66
N TYR A 697 -11.99 -13.65 43.98
CA TYR A 697 -10.87 -13.27 44.88
C TYR A 697 -9.59 -14.10 44.66
N LYS A 698 -9.65 -15.17 43.88
CA LYS A 698 -8.53 -16.04 43.50
C LYS A 698 -8.52 -16.19 41.99
N GLY A 699 -7.34 -16.22 41.36
CA GLY A 699 -7.22 -16.45 39.93
C GLY A 699 -7.76 -17.84 39.56
N TYR A 700 -8.68 -17.94 38.60
CA TYR A 700 -9.22 -19.21 38.13
C TYR A 700 -8.75 -19.52 36.72
N ALA A 701 -8.27 -20.74 36.49
CA ALA A 701 -8.05 -21.23 35.14
C ALA A 701 -9.38 -21.42 34.40
N GLY A 702 -9.39 -21.11 33.11
CA GLY A 702 -10.53 -21.33 32.25
C GLY A 702 -10.16 -21.23 30.77
N THR A 703 -11.07 -21.65 29.92
CA THR A 703 -10.89 -21.66 28.47
C THR A 703 -11.76 -20.60 27.81
N ILE A 704 -11.18 -19.78 26.93
CA ILE A 704 -11.96 -18.83 26.11
C ILE A 704 -12.87 -19.61 25.15
N LYS A 705 -14.18 -19.35 25.23
CA LYS A 705 -15.19 -19.98 24.36
C LYS A 705 -15.68 -19.06 23.25
N GLN A 706 -15.82 -17.78 23.56
CA GLN A 706 -16.37 -16.80 22.62
C GLN A 706 -15.89 -15.39 23.00
N ILE A 707 -15.86 -14.49 22.02
CA ILE A 707 -15.63 -13.06 22.22
C ILE A 707 -16.75 -12.31 21.52
N ASN A 708 -17.31 -11.30 22.17
CA ASN A 708 -18.30 -10.40 21.58
C ASN A 708 -18.06 -8.96 22.05
N ALA A 709 -18.87 -8.02 21.56
CA ALA A 709 -18.75 -6.60 21.89
C ALA A 709 -18.90 -6.29 23.39
N TYR A 710 -19.48 -7.21 24.18
CA TYR A 710 -19.77 -7.04 25.61
C TYR A 710 -18.72 -7.69 26.53
N GLY A 711 -17.81 -8.51 25.98
CA GLY A 711 -16.73 -9.13 26.74
C GLY A 711 -16.29 -10.49 26.18
N ILE A 712 -15.49 -11.20 26.99
CA ILE A 712 -14.92 -12.50 26.66
C ILE A 712 -15.64 -13.57 27.48
N SER A 713 -16.27 -14.52 26.80
CA SER A 713 -16.89 -15.69 27.43
C SER A 713 -15.81 -16.71 27.78
N VAL A 714 -15.53 -16.89 29.06
CA VAL A 714 -14.58 -17.87 29.57
C VAL A 714 -15.33 -18.96 30.32
N SER A 715 -15.06 -20.21 29.95
CA SER A 715 -15.52 -21.38 30.71
C SER A 715 -14.49 -21.66 31.79
N LEU A 716 -14.85 -21.45 33.06
CA LEU A 716 -13.94 -21.66 34.19
C LEU A 716 -13.88 -23.14 34.56
N ASP A 717 -12.68 -23.70 34.57
CA ASP A 717 -12.42 -25.13 34.79
C ASP A 717 -12.85 -25.58 36.21
N ALA A 718 -12.75 -24.68 37.19
CA ALA A 718 -13.02 -25.00 38.60
C ALA A 718 -14.51 -24.99 38.97
N ILE A 719 -15.37 -24.29 38.22
CA ILE A 719 -16.78 -24.09 38.57
C ILE A 719 -17.75 -24.47 37.46
N PHE A 720 -17.25 -25.02 36.34
CA PHE A 720 -18.03 -25.40 35.16
C PHE A 720 -19.03 -24.31 34.71
N LYS A 721 -18.68 -23.05 34.91
CA LYS A 721 -19.52 -21.89 34.59
C LYS A 721 -18.86 -21.09 33.48
N THR A 722 -19.66 -20.69 32.49
CA THR A 722 -19.25 -19.68 31.53
C THR A 722 -19.59 -18.31 32.09
N ILE A 723 -18.60 -17.43 32.15
CA ILE A 723 -18.76 -16.04 32.56
C ILE A 723 -18.30 -15.11 31.44
N VAL A 724 -18.97 -13.98 31.31
CA VAL A 724 -18.57 -12.91 30.38
C VAL A 724 -17.76 -11.91 31.17
N LEU A 725 -16.51 -11.71 30.76
CA LEU A 725 -15.52 -10.92 31.46
C LEU A 725 -15.07 -9.74 30.63
N GLN A 726 -14.71 -8.65 31.28
CA GLN A 726 -13.96 -7.58 30.62
C GLN A 726 -12.54 -8.07 30.27
N PRO A 727 -11.95 -7.63 29.15
CA PRO A 727 -10.59 -8.01 28.76
C PRO A 727 -9.52 -7.82 29.84
N GLU A 728 -9.61 -6.73 30.60
CA GLU A 728 -8.71 -6.41 31.71
C GLU A 728 -8.75 -7.44 32.87
N SER A 729 -9.82 -8.23 32.97
CA SER A 729 -10.00 -9.29 33.97
C SER A 729 -9.34 -10.62 33.55
N ILE A 730 -8.72 -10.67 32.36
CA ILE A 730 -8.16 -11.89 31.78
C ILE A 730 -6.64 -11.77 31.65
N LYS A 731 -5.93 -12.71 32.28
CA LYS A 731 -4.51 -12.95 32.01
C LYS A 731 -4.35 -14.26 31.25
N PHE A 732 -3.59 -14.27 30.17
CA PHE A 732 -3.30 -15.51 29.45
C PHE A 732 -2.39 -16.41 30.29
N VAL A 733 -2.77 -17.68 30.45
CA VAL A 733 -1.88 -18.71 31.01
C VAL A 733 -1.22 -19.36 29.83
N LEU A 734 -0.05 -18.85 29.48
CA LEU A 734 0.78 -19.46 28.46
C LEU A 734 1.48 -20.63 29.15
N ARG A 735 1.16 -21.85 28.68
CA ARG A 735 1.80 -23.08 29.16
C ARG A 735 3.23 -23.17 28.69
#